data_AF-A0A925XE91-F1
#
_entry.id   AF-A0A925XE91-F1
#
_cell.length_a   1.000
_cell.length_b   1.000
_cell.length_c   1.000
_cell.angle_alpha   90.00
_cell.angle_beta   90.00
_cell.angle_gamma   90.00
#
_symmetry.space_group_name_H-M   'P 1'
#
loop_
_entity.id
_entity.type
_entity.pdbx_description
1 polymer ?
#
loop_
_entity_poly.entity_id
_entity_poly.type
_entity_poly.pdbx_seq_one_letter_code
_entity_poly.pdbx_strand_id
1 'polypeptide(L)'
;MNHPCHVVWIALGFVLCGWNGSRIQAQEKVSAGFRVQEFLGHTWRDERVQFPLTAEQLLAARNGRSLVRPDGTAEPYQLTRGDSAAQARIEFLASLHPFEVREYRFINEPTTARSNLQIDETDDRIRLSNGWVGISIAKTLKAGAGPIEGVQLESGQWIGGSRLESGQSMTSYSAEVTARGPVYADVLCRATFDANRIWEMRLRLQVHEPVVLVDETYSLQDESAFVLSLSKAFPSDGIFFRHGAGNVGTNANERIVVKAGEPVFVLEPWLHWWEHARQGTWFGLYNDGGTDLLMLGAREPGVWVNPQQPRETQSPPRVPITSESGELVARFPLRGGTRKWMIGAFDKESCLSIMQGTVVQGARGPVVVKHATLPQKFVIKHGDFPLDRVKDYILDWPGDDNAPARLFVSRADIERFRARFKSDPVLLAKYRQRDVVAYDMDGPVSYYLGTDDPELGRHLADQAVALVQKEVTWLLTQEQLPTLGVEPHRRANDLLPAVNLTALMLDSRHTAPELKRRLRAQLAFLGYTITRPDFYSPARGYSANPNMTSTVAAFQVLIAGAIPSHPMSAEWIKGGLNELRRELDQWSDENGGWLEAPHYAMVAYDYLVACFLAAHHAGLSDDLYDPKMKRVMDWFGKISTPPNSRVAGRRHLPPIGNTDMYEPTSEFGLMAYLWRDKDPEFAARMQW
;
A
#
# COMPACT_ATOMS: atom_id res chain seq x y z
N MET A 1 -10.60 51.86 42.86
CA MET A 1 -11.83 52.22 42.11
C MET A 1 -12.45 50.93 41.58
N ASN A 2 -13.51 50.50 42.25
CA ASN A 2 -14.64 49.62 41.86
C ASN A 2 -14.47 48.59 40.71
N HIS A 3 -14.26 47.32 41.11
CA HIS A 3 -15.09 46.10 40.89
C HIS A 3 -16.32 46.15 39.93
N PRO A 4 -16.94 45.00 39.53
CA PRO A 4 -16.45 43.61 39.36
C PRO A 4 -17.14 42.77 38.22
N CYS A 5 -16.72 41.49 38.11
CA CYS A 5 -17.47 40.23 37.87
C CYS A 5 -18.78 40.19 37.04
N HIS A 6 -18.92 39.16 36.17
CA HIS A 6 -19.89 38.05 36.39
C HIS A 6 -19.71 36.88 35.40
N VAL A 7 -19.63 35.68 35.97
CA VAL A 7 -19.85 34.36 35.36
C VAL A 7 -21.32 34.00 35.55
N VAL A 8 -22.04 33.51 34.53
CA VAL A 8 -23.25 32.67 34.68
C VAL A 8 -23.45 31.75 33.46
N TRP A 9 -23.58 30.45 33.72
CA TRP A 9 -24.17 29.39 32.89
C TRP A 9 -25.71 29.46 32.91
N ILE A 10 -26.43 29.06 31.85
CA ILE A 10 -27.75 28.36 31.93
C ILE A 10 -28.11 27.73 30.58
N ALA A 11 -28.69 26.53 30.66
CA ALA A 11 -29.18 25.69 29.58
C ALA A 11 -30.73 25.68 29.48
N LEU A 12 -31.21 25.21 28.32
CA LEU A 12 -32.50 24.54 28.03
C LEU A 12 -33.83 25.31 28.10
N GLY A 13 -34.62 25.20 27.03
CA GLY A 13 -36.04 25.55 26.99
C GLY A 13 -36.71 25.38 25.63
N PHE A 14 -37.43 24.26 25.47
CA PHE A 14 -38.36 23.88 24.40
C PHE A 14 -39.34 24.97 23.91
N VAL A 15 -39.68 24.96 22.61
CA VAL A 15 -41.05 25.27 22.13
C VAL A 15 -41.47 24.28 21.04
N LEU A 16 -42.57 23.60 21.33
CA LEU A 16 -43.39 22.76 20.46
C LEU A 16 -44.30 23.64 19.58
N CYS A 17 -44.39 23.32 18.29
CA CYS A 17 -45.62 23.48 17.51
C CYS A 17 -45.69 22.32 16.51
N GLY A 18 -46.65 21.43 16.71
CA GLY A 18 -47.06 20.45 15.70
C GLY A 18 -48.44 20.80 15.16
N TRP A 19 -48.70 20.47 13.90
CA TRP A 19 -49.91 19.72 13.53
C TRP A 19 -49.85 19.15 12.11
N ASN A 20 -50.06 17.82 12.04
CA ASN A 20 -50.80 16.96 11.11
C ASN A 20 -50.84 17.35 9.61
N GLY A 21 -50.61 16.47 8.64
CA GLY A 21 -50.64 15.01 8.65
C GLY A 21 -51.24 14.55 7.32
N SER A 22 -50.50 13.74 6.56
CA SER A 22 -51.06 13.05 5.39
C SER A 22 -50.26 11.78 5.06
N ARG A 23 -50.89 10.66 5.44
CA ARG A 23 -50.90 9.34 4.78
C ARG A 23 -49.56 8.66 4.53
N ILE A 24 -49.27 7.79 5.50
CA ILE A 24 -48.56 6.52 5.33
C ILE A 24 -49.16 5.76 4.14
N GLN A 25 -48.46 5.76 3.01
CA GLN A 25 -48.44 4.62 2.11
C GLN A 25 -47.26 3.75 2.55
N ALA A 26 -47.56 2.53 3.00
CA ALA A 26 -46.58 1.50 3.25
C ALA A 26 -45.91 1.13 1.92
N GLN A 27 -44.85 1.85 1.56
CA GLN A 27 -43.79 1.31 0.73
C GLN A 27 -42.95 0.41 1.63
N GLU A 28 -42.79 -0.85 1.23
CA GLU A 28 -41.82 -1.77 1.81
C GLU A 28 -40.47 -1.06 1.96
N LYS A 29 -40.09 -0.73 3.21
CA LYS A 29 -38.69 -0.49 3.55
C LYS A 29 -37.99 -1.83 3.44
N VAL A 30 -37.55 -2.19 2.23
CA VAL A 30 -36.47 -3.15 2.07
C VAL A 30 -35.27 -2.55 2.78
N SER A 31 -34.78 -3.23 3.82
CA SER A 31 -33.55 -2.87 4.52
C SER A 31 -32.45 -2.55 3.50
N ALA A 32 -31.77 -1.40 3.64
CA ALA A 32 -30.68 -0.99 2.76
C ALA A 32 -29.71 -2.16 2.48
N GLY A 33 -29.39 -2.42 1.21
CA GLY A 33 -28.49 -3.48 0.82
C GLY A 33 -27.04 -3.20 1.22
N PHE A 34 -26.17 -4.19 1.03
CA PHE A 34 -24.72 -4.05 1.15
C PHE A 34 -24.17 -3.52 -0.17
N ARG A 35 -23.69 -2.28 -0.19
CA ARG A 35 -23.20 -1.61 -1.39
C ARG A 35 -21.67 -1.65 -1.44
N VAL A 36 -21.11 -2.15 -2.54
CA VAL A 36 -19.68 -2.06 -2.86
C VAL A 36 -19.52 -1.19 -4.09
N GLN A 37 -18.54 -0.28 -4.10
CA GLN A 37 -18.25 0.59 -5.23
C GLN A 37 -16.77 0.52 -5.60
N GLU A 38 -16.51 0.35 -6.88
CA GLU A 38 -15.19 0.42 -7.50
C GLU A 38 -14.90 1.86 -7.91
N PHE A 39 -13.74 2.41 -7.52
CA PHE A 39 -13.34 3.79 -7.84
C PHE A 39 -12.02 3.88 -8.60
N LEU A 40 -11.30 2.76 -8.75
CA LEU A 40 -9.89 2.76 -9.10
C LEU A 40 -9.64 2.32 -10.55
N GLY A 41 -10.70 1.89 -11.25
CA GLY A 41 -10.60 1.32 -12.58
C GLY A 41 -10.05 -0.10 -12.57
N HIS A 42 -10.15 -0.78 -11.42
CA HIS A 42 -9.63 -2.13 -11.24
C HIS A 42 -10.72 -3.20 -11.37
N THR A 43 -10.32 -4.40 -11.79
CA THR A 43 -11.22 -5.55 -11.82
C THR A 43 -10.96 -6.43 -10.60
N TRP A 44 -11.95 -6.52 -9.73
CA TRP A 44 -11.91 -7.33 -8.52
C TRP A 44 -12.58 -8.68 -8.80
N ARG A 45 -11.97 -9.80 -8.37
CA ARG A 45 -12.48 -11.15 -8.63
C ARG A 45 -12.47 -11.99 -7.37
N ASP A 46 -13.65 -12.45 -6.99
CA ASP A 46 -13.87 -13.35 -5.86
C ASP A 46 -13.22 -12.82 -4.58
N GLU A 47 -13.34 -11.51 -4.37
CA GLU A 47 -12.79 -10.83 -3.22
C GLU A 47 -13.69 -11.01 -2.02
N ARG A 48 -13.13 -11.49 -0.91
CA ARG A 48 -13.88 -11.56 0.34
C ARG A 48 -14.12 -10.14 0.85
N VAL A 49 -15.37 -9.83 1.18
CA VAL A 49 -15.75 -8.55 1.78
C VAL A 49 -16.58 -8.80 3.03
N GLN A 50 -16.45 -7.90 4.01
CA GLN A 50 -17.15 -7.96 5.28
C GLN A 50 -17.96 -6.68 5.54
N PHE A 51 -19.19 -6.83 6.03
CA PHE A 51 -20.06 -5.71 6.41
C PHE A 51 -20.60 -5.86 7.84
N PRO A 52 -20.70 -4.77 8.62
CA PRO A 52 -21.50 -4.78 9.84
C PRO A 52 -22.98 -4.97 9.51
N LEU A 53 -23.71 -5.66 10.40
CA LEU A 53 -25.13 -5.94 10.23
C LEU A 53 -26.00 -5.02 11.08
N THR A 54 -27.11 -4.54 10.52
CA THR A 54 -28.21 -3.99 11.33
C THR A 54 -28.98 -5.12 12.02
N ALA A 55 -29.80 -4.77 13.02
CA ALA A 55 -30.64 -5.76 13.71
C ALA A 55 -31.60 -6.50 12.75
N GLU A 56 -32.15 -5.80 11.76
CA GLU A 56 -33.04 -6.38 10.75
C GLU A 56 -32.28 -7.34 9.82
N GLN A 57 -31.10 -6.94 9.34
CA GLN A 57 -30.27 -7.78 8.49
C GLN A 57 -29.75 -9.02 9.24
N LEU A 58 -29.39 -8.89 10.52
CA LEU A 58 -28.99 -10.03 11.35
C LEU A 58 -30.16 -11.01 11.54
N LEU A 59 -31.38 -10.51 11.76
CA LEU A 59 -32.57 -11.35 11.85
C LEU A 59 -32.85 -12.06 10.52
N ALA A 60 -32.75 -11.33 9.40
CA ALA A 60 -32.87 -11.91 8.05
C ALA A 60 -31.88 -13.05 7.83
N ALA A 61 -30.60 -12.82 8.14
CA ALA A 61 -29.55 -13.83 8.01
C ALA A 61 -29.80 -15.06 8.90
N ARG A 62 -30.17 -14.86 10.17
CA ARG A 62 -30.47 -15.94 11.13
C ARG A 62 -31.72 -16.74 10.73
N ASN A 63 -32.67 -16.11 10.05
CA ASN A 63 -33.84 -16.78 9.49
C ASN A 63 -33.54 -17.54 8.17
N GLY A 64 -32.28 -17.60 7.75
CA GLY A 64 -31.86 -18.33 6.55
C GLY A 64 -32.27 -17.65 5.25
N ARG A 65 -32.52 -16.34 5.25
CA ARG A 65 -32.81 -15.58 4.02
C ARG A 65 -31.58 -15.59 3.10
N SER A 66 -31.83 -15.66 1.79
CA SER A 66 -30.78 -15.67 0.78
C SER A 66 -30.22 -14.27 0.58
N LEU A 67 -28.89 -14.15 0.52
CA LEU A 67 -28.24 -12.95 0.00
C LEU A 67 -28.21 -13.07 -1.52
N VAL A 68 -28.66 -12.05 -2.25
CA VAL A 68 -28.65 -12.04 -3.71
C VAL A 68 -27.95 -10.82 -4.28
N ARG A 69 -27.35 -11.03 -5.46
CA ARG A 69 -26.83 -10.01 -6.37
C ARG A 69 -27.99 -9.22 -7.04
N PRO A 70 -27.70 -8.12 -7.75
CA PRO A 70 -28.71 -7.38 -8.51
C PRO A 70 -29.44 -8.21 -9.57
N ASP A 71 -28.80 -9.23 -10.13
CA ASP A 71 -29.38 -10.15 -11.11
C ASP A 71 -30.26 -11.26 -10.49
N GLY A 72 -30.41 -11.27 -9.16
CA GLY A 72 -31.16 -12.28 -8.43
C GLY A 72 -30.39 -13.55 -8.09
N THR A 73 -29.13 -13.69 -8.53
CA THR A 73 -28.29 -14.84 -8.22
C THR A 73 -27.94 -14.88 -6.73
N ALA A 74 -28.10 -16.06 -6.12
CA ALA A 74 -27.74 -16.30 -4.73
C ALA A 74 -26.22 -16.24 -4.49
N GLU A 75 -25.81 -15.54 -3.44
CA GLU A 75 -24.42 -15.44 -2.98
C GLU A 75 -24.27 -16.19 -1.65
N PRO A 76 -23.34 -17.16 -1.55
CA PRO A 76 -23.00 -17.74 -0.26
C PRO A 76 -22.50 -16.66 0.69
N TYR A 77 -23.02 -16.67 1.92
CA TYR A 77 -22.55 -15.78 2.97
C TYR A 77 -22.31 -16.53 4.27
N GLN A 78 -21.52 -15.92 5.14
CA GLN A 78 -21.19 -16.44 6.45
C GLN A 78 -21.32 -15.32 7.49
N LEU A 79 -21.83 -15.66 8.67
CA LEU A 79 -21.86 -14.75 9.81
C LEU A 79 -20.62 -14.95 10.67
N THR A 80 -19.93 -13.87 10.98
CA THR A 80 -18.87 -13.86 12.00
C THR A 80 -19.44 -13.56 13.38
N ARG A 81 -18.93 -14.26 14.41
CA ARG A 81 -19.45 -14.19 15.78
C ARG A 81 -19.45 -12.75 16.31
N GLY A 82 -20.66 -12.33 16.69
CA GLY A 82 -20.96 -11.21 17.57
C GLY A 82 -22.29 -11.52 18.25
N ASP A 83 -22.36 -11.41 19.58
CA ASP A 83 -23.56 -11.79 20.34
C ASP A 83 -24.69 -10.77 20.14
N SER A 84 -24.36 -9.59 19.61
CA SER A 84 -25.26 -8.49 19.29
C SER A 84 -25.08 -7.99 17.87
N ALA A 85 -26.08 -7.28 17.33
CA ALA A 85 -25.99 -6.62 16.02
C ALA A 85 -24.79 -5.67 15.91
N ALA A 86 -24.39 -5.02 17.01
CA ALA A 86 -23.23 -4.13 17.04
C ALA A 86 -21.90 -4.84 16.76
N GLN A 87 -21.84 -6.16 16.94
CA GLN A 87 -20.65 -6.99 16.74
C GLN A 87 -20.78 -7.95 15.56
N ALA A 88 -22.00 -8.31 15.17
CA ALA A 88 -22.25 -9.25 14.10
C ALA A 88 -21.87 -8.66 12.74
N ARG A 89 -21.17 -9.46 11.93
CA ARG A 89 -20.80 -9.10 10.57
C ARG A 89 -21.13 -10.23 9.61
N ILE A 90 -21.44 -9.86 8.38
CA ILE A 90 -21.61 -10.78 7.25
C ILE A 90 -20.36 -10.76 6.37
N GLU A 91 -19.94 -11.92 5.91
CA GLU A 91 -18.87 -12.11 4.93
C GLU A 91 -19.42 -12.83 3.70
N PHE A 92 -19.01 -12.40 2.50
CA PHE A 92 -19.34 -13.02 1.22
C PHE A 92 -18.27 -12.65 0.17
N LEU A 93 -18.36 -13.24 -1.03
CA LEU A 93 -17.45 -12.93 -2.14
C LEU A 93 -18.05 -11.88 -3.08
N ALA A 94 -17.23 -10.92 -3.50
CA ALA A 94 -17.58 -9.87 -4.43
C ALA A 94 -16.62 -9.84 -5.62
N SER A 95 -17.21 -9.63 -6.80
CA SER A 95 -16.47 -9.35 -8.03
C SER A 95 -16.98 -8.04 -8.59
N LEU A 96 -16.10 -7.17 -9.08
CA LEU A 96 -16.48 -5.86 -9.58
C LEU A 96 -15.71 -5.57 -10.86
N HIS A 97 -16.41 -5.08 -11.88
CA HIS A 97 -15.80 -4.46 -13.04
C HIS A 97 -15.30 -3.04 -12.69
N PRO A 98 -14.39 -2.47 -13.51
CA PRO A 98 -13.92 -1.10 -13.34
C PRO A 98 -15.09 -0.11 -13.21
N PHE A 99 -15.03 0.71 -12.16
CA PHE A 99 -16.04 1.73 -11.81
C PHE A 99 -17.47 1.21 -11.54
N GLU A 100 -17.64 -0.10 -11.33
CA GLU A 100 -18.93 -0.69 -11.02
C GLU A 100 -19.41 -0.34 -9.61
N VAL A 101 -20.73 -0.17 -9.46
CA VAL A 101 -21.41 -0.20 -8.17
C VAL A 101 -22.27 -1.45 -8.11
N ARG A 102 -22.14 -2.23 -7.04
CA ARG A 102 -22.94 -3.44 -6.81
C ARG A 102 -23.62 -3.41 -5.46
N GLU A 103 -24.89 -3.80 -5.43
CA GLU A 103 -25.69 -3.89 -4.21
C GLU A 103 -26.17 -5.32 -3.98
N TYR A 104 -25.97 -5.83 -2.76
CA TYR A 104 -26.40 -7.14 -2.31
C TYR A 104 -27.53 -6.97 -1.31
N ARG A 105 -28.56 -7.83 -1.37
CA ARG A 105 -29.70 -7.71 -0.45
C ARG A 105 -30.25 -9.07 -0.04
N PHE A 106 -30.92 -9.11 1.11
CA PHE A 106 -31.65 -10.30 1.53
C PHE A 106 -33.00 -10.41 0.81
N ILE A 107 -33.36 -11.62 0.38
CA ILE A 107 -34.71 -11.96 -0.12
C ILE A 107 -35.33 -13.10 0.68
N ASN A 108 -36.66 -13.21 0.66
CA ASN A 108 -37.39 -14.22 1.42
C ASN A 108 -37.28 -15.64 0.82
N GLU A 109 -36.97 -15.75 -0.47
CA GLU A 109 -36.90 -17.03 -1.16
C GLU A 109 -35.60 -17.76 -0.78
N PRO A 110 -35.68 -18.97 -0.21
CA PRO A 110 -34.49 -19.77 0.08
C PRO A 110 -33.90 -20.30 -1.22
N THR A 111 -32.66 -19.91 -1.49
CA THR A 111 -31.86 -20.40 -2.61
C THR A 111 -30.60 -21.02 -2.02
N THR A 112 -30.25 -22.22 -2.50
CA THR A 112 -29.09 -22.94 -1.97
C THR A 112 -27.86 -22.56 -2.77
N ALA A 113 -26.96 -21.78 -2.19
CA ALA A 113 -25.67 -21.53 -2.80
C ALA A 113 -24.73 -22.73 -2.54
N ARG A 114 -24.01 -23.18 -3.57
CA ARG A 114 -23.05 -24.29 -3.45
C ARG A 114 -21.69 -23.75 -3.01
N SER A 115 -21.05 -24.44 -2.07
CA SER A 115 -19.65 -24.21 -1.68
C SER A 115 -18.85 -25.47 -2.02
N ASN A 116 -17.62 -25.30 -2.53
CA ASN A 116 -16.69 -26.41 -2.74
C ASN A 116 -15.82 -26.71 -1.51
N LEU A 117 -16.03 -25.98 -0.41
CA LEU A 117 -15.27 -26.16 0.83
C LEU A 117 -15.68 -27.45 1.55
N GLN A 118 -14.70 -28.24 1.94
CA GLN A 118 -14.84 -29.50 2.67
C GLN A 118 -14.07 -29.44 3.98
N ILE A 119 -14.70 -29.95 5.04
CA ILE A 119 -14.10 -30.07 6.38
C ILE A 119 -14.26 -31.53 6.81
N ASP A 120 -13.15 -32.27 6.86
CA ASP A 120 -13.07 -33.62 7.42
C ASP A 120 -12.42 -33.54 8.79
N GLU A 121 -13.16 -33.89 9.85
CA GLU A 121 -12.66 -33.85 11.22
C GLU A 121 -12.84 -35.21 11.87
N THR A 122 -11.74 -35.70 12.44
CA THR A 122 -11.67 -36.92 13.23
C THR A 122 -11.17 -36.60 14.64
N ASP A 123 -10.93 -37.63 15.45
CA ASP A 123 -10.34 -37.45 16.79
C ASP A 123 -8.86 -37.04 16.72
N ASP A 124 -8.18 -37.44 15.65
CA ASP A 124 -6.74 -37.27 15.44
C ASP A 124 -6.37 -36.10 14.52
N ARG A 125 -7.26 -35.67 13.61
CA ARG A 125 -6.95 -34.62 12.62
C ARG A 125 -8.13 -33.75 12.20
N ILE A 126 -7.81 -32.61 11.61
CA ILE A 126 -8.72 -31.71 10.89
C ILE A 126 -8.16 -31.48 9.49
N ARG A 127 -8.96 -31.72 8.45
CA ARG A 127 -8.63 -31.44 7.06
C ARG A 127 -9.58 -30.42 6.46
N LEU A 128 -9.00 -29.38 5.88
CA LEU A 128 -9.72 -28.42 5.05
C LEU A 128 -9.32 -28.64 3.59
N SER A 129 -10.27 -28.66 2.66
CA SER A 129 -9.97 -28.63 1.22
C SER A 129 -11.05 -27.88 0.45
N ASN A 130 -10.71 -27.36 -0.74
CA ASN A 130 -11.67 -26.71 -1.63
C ASN A 130 -11.53 -27.18 -3.09
N GLY A 131 -10.88 -28.31 -3.32
CA GLY A 131 -10.62 -28.85 -4.67
C GLY A 131 -9.43 -28.21 -5.40
N TRP A 132 -8.87 -27.10 -4.90
CA TRP A 132 -7.65 -26.47 -5.45
C TRP A 132 -6.45 -26.68 -4.53
N VAL A 133 -6.69 -26.49 -3.22
CA VAL A 133 -5.69 -26.68 -2.17
C VAL A 133 -6.37 -27.28 -0.95
N GLY A 134 -5.57 -27.92 -0.10
CA GLY A 134 -6.02 -28.42 1.19
C GLY A 134 -4.91 -28.42 2.23
N ILE A 135 -5.29 -28.52 3.49
CA ILE A 135 -4.37 -28.58 4.63
C ILE A 135 -4.87 -29.56 5.68
N SER A 136 -3.97 -30.41 6.18
CA SER A 136 -4.24 -31.41 7.22
C SER A 136 -3.51 -30.97 8.50
N ILE A 137 -4.26 -30.89 9.59
CA ILE A 137 -3.81 -30.42 10.89
C ILE A 137 -3.99 -31.52 11.92
N ALA A 138 -2.95 -31.84 12.68
CA ALA A 138 -3.03 -32.80 13.77
C ALA A 138 -3.77 -32.18 14.97
N LYS A 139 -4.68 -32.91 15.61
CA LYS A 139 -5.32 -32.47 16.87
C LYS A 139 -4.47 -32.79 18.10
N THR A 140 -3.52 -33.71 17.96
CA THR A 140 -2.54 -34.07 18.98
C THR A 140 -1.15 -34.14 18.38
N LEU A 141 -0.14 -33.63 19.09
CA LEU A 141 1.24 -33.62 18.62
C LEU A 141 2.05 -34.73 19.29
N LYS A 142 2.81 -35.46 18.48
CA LYS A 142 3.91 -36.29 18.96
C LYS A 142 5.09 -35.40 19.35
N ALA A 143 5.99 -35.89 20.19
CA ALA A 143 7.20 -35.15 20.56
C ALA A 143 7.98 -34.69 19.31
N GLY A 144 8.27 -33.39 19.24
CA GLY A 144 8.93 -32.74 18.09
C GLY A 144 8.06 -32.52 16.85
N ALA A 145 6.84 -33.07 16.77
CA ALA A 145 5.95 -32.84 15.63
C ALA A 145 5.31 -31.45 15.68
N GLY A 146 4.97 -30.92 14.50
CA GLY A 146 4.25 -29.67 14.35
C GLY A 146 2.80 -29.90 13.91
N PRO A 147 1.98 -28.84 13.93
CA PRO A 147 0.54 -28.93 13.67
C PRO A 147 0.17 -29.30 12.23
N ILE A 148 0.94 -28.86 11.22
CA ILE A 148 0.65 -29.18 9.83
C ILE A 148 1.19 -30.59 9.52
N GLU A 149 0.29 -31.52 9.21
CA GLU A 149 0.62 -32.88 8.77
C GLU A 149 0.91 -32.96 7.28
N GLY A 150 0.28 -32.08 6.50
CA GLY A 150 0.52 -31.97 5.07
C GLY A 150 -0.35 -30.93 4.37
N VAL A 151 0.03 -30.63 3.13
CA VAL A 151 -0.65 -29.73 2.21
C VAL A 151 -1.08 -30.53 0.99
N GLN A 152 -2.31 -30.35 0.54
CA GLN A 152 -2.81 -30.93 -0.70
C GLN A 152 -2.51 -29.98 -1.86
N LEU A 153 -1.82 -30.48 -2.89
CA LEU A 153 -1.55 -29.78 -4.13
C LEU A 153 -2.77 -29.82 -5.07
N GLU A 154 -2.73 -29.07 -6.17
CA GLU A 154 -3.83 -28.98 -7.13
C GLU A 154 -4.14 -30.34 -7.79
N SER A 155 -3.12 -31.17 -8.01
CA SER A 155 -3.27 -32.57 -8.45
C SER A 155 -4.00 -33.49 -7.46
N GLY A 156 -4.21 -33.01 -6.23
CA GLY A 156 -4.76 -33.79 -5.11
C GLY A 156 -3.70 -34.53 -4.28
N GLN A 157 -2.42 -34.46 -4.66
CA GLN A 157 -1.31 -35.07 -3.91
C GLN A 157 -1.11 -34.38 -2.55
N TRP A 158 -0.97 -35.16 -1.48
CA TRP A 158 -0.60 -34.66 -0.14
C TRP A 158 0.91 -34.71 0.07
N ILE A 159 1.50 -33.59 0.50
CA ILE A 159 2.95 -33.42 0.66
C ILE A 159 3.28 -32.74 1.99
N GLY A 160 4.57 -32.69 2.32
CA GLY A 160 5.08 -31.87 3.41
C GLY A 160 4.87 -32.46 4.80
N GLY A 161 4.57 -31.58 5.75
CA GLY A 161 4.53 -31.83 7.18
C GLY A 161 5.20 -30.69 7.94
N SER A 162 5.23 -30.77 9.27
CA SER A 162 5.89 -29.75 10.07
C SER A 162 6.42 -30.30 11.39
N ARG A 163 7.33 -29.54 12.00
CA ARG A 163 7.91 -29.83 13.29
C ARG A 163 8.06 -28.56 14.12
N LEU A 164 8.14 -28.74 15.43
CA LEU A 164 8.48 -27.68 16.38
C LEU A 164 9.85 -27.96 16.97
N GLU A 165 10.74 -26.99 16.81
CA GLU A 165 12.05 -26.99 17.44
C GLU A 165 12.02 -26.01 18.59
N SER A 166 12.16 -26.51 19.82
CA SER A 166 12.15 -25.68 21.00
C SER A 166 13.00 -26.33 22.09
N GLY A 167 13.74 -25.51 22.83
CA GLY A 167 14.39 -25.94 24.07
C GLY A 167 13.42 -25.99 25.25
N GLN A 168 12.19 -25.47 25.08
CA GLN A 168 11.17 -25.40 26.11
C GLN A 168 10.23 -26.61 26.04
N SER A 169 9.67 -26.99 27.17
CA SER A 169 8.66 -28.05 27.22
C SER A 169 7.30 -27.48 26.80
N MET A 170 6.64 -28.16 25.85
CA MET A 170 5.26 -27.85 25.50
C MET A 170 4.33 -28.43 26.57
N THR A 171 3.57 -27.58 27.23
CA THR A 171 2.67 -27.94 28.34
C THR A 171 1.26 -28.28 27.84
N SER A 172 0.82 -27.66 26.74
CA SER A 172 -0.45 -27.99 26.10
C SER A 172 -0.45 -27.69 24.61
N TYR A 173 -1.30 -28.41 23.87
CA TYR A 173 -1.59 -28.16 22.47
C TYR A 173 -3.07 -28.42 22.18
N SER A 174 -3.68 -27.59 21.34
CA SER A 174 -5.01 -27.84 20.78
C SER A 174 -5.10 -27.38 19.33
N ALA A 175 -5.90 -28.07 18.53
CA ALA A 175 -6.35 -27.61 17.22
C ALA A 175 -7.88 -27.70 17.17
N GLU A 176 -8.53 -26.61 16.78
CA GLU A 176 -9.99 -26.55 16.71
C GLU A 176 -10.47 -25.78 15.48
N VAL A 177 -11.57 -26.24 14.88
CA VAL A 177 -12.27 -25.49 13.83
C VAL A 177 -13.02 -24.32 14.49
N THR A 178 -12.56 -23.10 14.25
CA THR A 178 -13.14 -21.88 14.84
C THR A 178 -14.18 -21.20 13.95
N ALA A 179 -14.19 -21.51 12.65
CA ALA A 179 -15.20 -21.06 11.71
C ALA A 179 -15.61 -22.18 10.74
N ARG A 180 -16.92 -22.37 10.56
CA ARG A 180 -17.51 -23.28 9.59
C ARG A 180 -18.58 -22.54 8.80
N GLY A 181 -18.30 -22.25 7.54
CA GLY A 181 -19.35 -21.73 6.67
C GLY A 181 -19.01 -21.86 5.20
N PRO A 182 -19.94 -21.41 4.34
CA PRO A 182 -19.85 -21.67 2.91
C PRO A 182 -18.83 -20.76 2.20
N VAL A 183 -18.33 -19.73 2.88
CA VAL A 183 -17.34 -18.79 2.34
C VAL A 183 -15.93 -19.20 2.73
N TYR A 184 -15.71 -19.60 3.99
CA TYR A 184 -14.41 -20.06 4.47
C TYR A 184 -14.52 -20.96 5.71
N ALA A 185 -13.42 -21.65 6.02
CA ALA A 185 -13.21 -22.36 7.27
C ALA A 185 -11.90 -21.92 7.92
N ASP A 186 -11.91 -21.82 9.25
CA ASP A 186 -10.73 -21.49 10.06
C ASP A 186 -10.40 -22.66 11.00
N VAL A 187 -9.11 -22.98 11.11
CA VAL A 187 -8.55 -23.84 12.17
C VAL A 187 -7.58 -23.01 13.01
N LEU A 188 -7.74 -23.03 14.33
CA LEU A 188 -6.81 -22.41 15.27
C LEU A 188 -5.99 -23.50 15.94
N CYS A 189 -4.67 -23.45 15.74
CA CYS A 189 -3.70 -24.21 16.52
C CYS A 189 -3.18 -23.31 17.65
N ARG A 190 -3.16 -23.82 18.89
CA ARG A 190 -2.59 -23.13 20.05
C ARG A 190 -1.66 -24.09 20.79
N ALA A 191 -0.41 -23.69 20.99
CA ALA A 191 0.55 -24.37 21.85
C ALA A 191 0.94 -23.45 23.00
N THR A 192 0.98 -24.01 24.21
CA THR A 192 1.51 -23.36 25.41
C THR A 192 2.80 -24.06 25.81
N PHE A 193 3.82 -23.29 26.17
CA PHE A 193 5.11 -23.76 26.64
C PHE A 193 5.34 -23.33 28.09
N ASP A 194 6.52 -23.66 28.62
CA ASP A 194 6.98 -23.20 29.93
C ASP A 194 6.79 -21.68 30.11
N ALA A 195 6.63 -21.24 31.37
CA ALA A 195 6.39 -19.84 31.71
C ALA A 195 5.19 -19.17 30.98
N ASN A 196 4.19 -19.97 30.59
CA ASN A 196 3.00 -19.52 29.84
C ASN A 196 3.33 -18.82 28.52
N ARG A 197 4.44 -19.20 27.86
CA ARG A 197 4.72 -18.73 26.50
C ARG A 197 3.74 -19.36 25.53
N ILE A 198 3.29 -18.58 24.56
CA ILE A 198 2.21 -18.98 23.65
C ILE A 198 2.71 -18.89 22.21
N TRP A 199 2.30 -19.89 21.42
CA TRP A 199 2.29 -19.86 19.97
C TRP A 199 0.89 -20.17 19.46
N GLU A 200 0.37 -19.29 18.62
CA GLU A 200 -0.92 -19.45 17.95
C GLU A 200 -0.75 -19.34 16.44
N MET A 201 -1.43 -20.24 15.71
CA MET A 201 -1.48 -20.24 14.26
C MET A 201 -2.91 -20.49 13.80
N ARG A 202 -3.50 -19.49 13.15
CA ARG A 202 -4.82 -19.59 12.51
C ARG A 202 -4.62 -19.84 11.02
N LEU A 203 -5.22 -20.92 10.52
CA LEU A 203 -5.22 -21.28 9.11
C LEU A 203 -6.62 -21.12 8.55
N ARG A 204 -6.74 -20.35 7.47
CA ARG A 204 -8.01 -20.08 6.78
C ARG A 204 -7.96 -20.63 5.36
N LEU A 205 -8.97 -21.43 5.01
CA LEU A 205 -9.24 -21.83 3.63
C LEU A 205 -10.52 -21.18 3.14
N GLN A 206 -10.44 -20.46 2.03
CA GLN A 206 -11.56 -19.78 1.38
C GLN A 206 -12.06 -20.59 0.18
N VAL A 207 -13.36 -20.51 -0.10
CA VAL A 207 -13.97 -21.07 -1.31
C VAL A 207 -13.35 -20.44 -2.57
N HIS A 208 -13.12 -21.23 -3.62
CA HIS A 208 -12.55 -20.80 -4.91
C HIS A 208 -11.14 -20.18 -4.90
N GLU A 209 -10.39 -20.26 -3.79
CA GLU A 209 -9.02 -19.74 -3.73
C GLU A 209 -7.99 -20.88 -3.65
N PRO A 210 -6.91 -20.89 -4.45
CA PRO A 210 -5.83 -21.88 -4.40
C PRO A 210 -4.83 -21.65 -3.25
N VAL A 211 -5.23 -20.91 -2.21
CA VAL A 211 -4.34 -20.55 -1.09
C VAL A 211 -4.94 -20.82 0.28
N VAL A 212 -4.09 -21.22 1.22
CA VAL A 212 -4.37 -21.25 2.66
C VAL A 212 -3.70 -20.05 3.30
N LEU A 213 -4.49 -19.18 3.93
CA LEU A 213 -3.99 -18.00 4.63
C LEU A 213 -3.59 -18.37 6.06
N VAL A 214 -2.40 -17.96 6.48
CA VAL A 214 -1.87 -18.23 7.82
C VAL A 214 -1.62 -16.93 8.56
N ASP A 215 -2.19 -16.81 9.75
CA ASP A 215 -1.96 -15.73 10.69
C ASP A 215 -1.37 -16.31 11.97
N GLU A 216 -0.27 -15.74 12.46
CA GLU A 216 0.53 -16.34 13.53
C GLU A 216 0.94 -15.30 14.57
N THR A 217 0.88 -15.68 15.85
CA THR A 217 1.38 -14.89 16.99
C THR A 217 2.22 -15.78 17.90
N TYR A 218 3.39 -15.30 18.32
CA TYR A 218 4.36 -16.10 19.08
C TYR A 218 5.16 -15.24 20.07
N SER A 219 5.64 -15.88 21.14
CA SER A 219 6.28 -15.20 22.25
C SER A 219 7.30 -16.05 23.03
N LEU A 220 8.00 -17.00 22.38
CA LEU A 220 8.82 -18.00 23.08
C LEU A 220 10.11 -17.43 23.71
N GLN A 221 10.56 -16.25 23.25
CA GLN A 221 11.73 -15.51 23.76
C GLN A 221 13.08 -16.23 23.67
N ASP A 222 13.19 -17.24 22.81
CA ASP A 222 14.43 -17.99 22.54
C ASP A 222 14.59 -18.29 21.03
N GLU A 223 15.48 -19.23 20.70
CA GLU A 223 15.75 -19.68 19.32
C GLU A 223 14.76 -20.73 18.80
N SER A 224 13.60 -20.90 19.46
CA SER A 224 12.57 -21.83 18.99
C SER A 224 12.10 -21.47 17.58
N ALA A 225 11.75 -22.48 16.80
CA ALA A 225 11.28 -22.33 15.43
C ALA A 225 10.15 -23.31 15.10
N PHE A 226 9.20 -22.83 14.30
CA PHE A 226 8.28 -23.67 13.55
C PHE A 226 8.94 -24.01 12.21
N VAL A 227 9.02 -25.29 11.85
CA VAL A 227 9.63 -25.71 10.58
C VAL A 227 8.61 -26.41 9.71
N LEU A 228 8.42 -25.89 8.50
CA LEU A 228 7.53 -26.44 7.49
C LEU A 228 8.34 -27.19 6.43
N SER A 229 8.00 -28.46 6.24
CA SER A 229 8.53 -29.33 5.19
C SER A 229 7.93 -28.96 3.84
N LEU A 230 8.76 -28.55 2.88
CA LEU A 230 8.31 -28.09 1.56
C LEU A 230 8.50 -29.14 0.46
N SER A 231 9.51 -30.00 0.58
CA SER A 231 9.82 -31.01 -0.46
C SER A 231 9.63 -32.45 0.00
N LYS A 232 9.12 -32.69 1.21
CA LYS A 232 8.80 -34.03 1.69
C LYS A 232 7.65 -34.61 0.85
N ALA A 233 7.90 -35.77 0.24
CA ALA A 233 7.02 -36.37 -0.77
C ALA A 233 6.73 -35.46 -1.98
N PHE A 234 7.56 -34.43 -2.20
CA PHE A 234 7.48 -33.49 -3.32
C PHE A 234 8.91 -33.09 -3.73
N PRO A 235 9.66 -33.96 -4.41
CA PRO A 235 11.04 -33.67 -4.78
C PRO A 235 11.06 -32.51 -5.78
N SER A 236 11.32 -31.30 -5.31
CA SER A 236 11.40 -30.10 -6.12
C SER A 236 12.81 -29.90 -6.65
N ASP A 237 12.94 -29.66 -7.93
CA ASP A 237 14.20 -29.38 -8.61
C ASP A 237 14.23 -27.99 -9.28
N GLY A 238 13.08 -27.30 -9.32
CA GLY A 238 12.92 -25.94 -9.82
C GLY A 238 12.37 -24.98 -8.76
N ILE A 239 12.81 -23.72 -8.85
CA ILE A 239 12.31 -22.59 -8.06
C ILE A 239 11.87 -21.44 -8.98
N PHE A 240 10.68 -20.93 -8.73
CA PHE A 240 10.07 -19.82 -9.46
C PHE A 240 9.88 -18.62 -8.52
N PHE A 241 10.38 -17.44 -8.87
CA PHE A 241 10.34 -16.26 -8.02
C PHE A 241 10.53 -14.98 -8.83
N ARG A 242 10.57 -13.82 -8.15
CA ARG A 242 11.00 -12.54 -8.74
C ARG A 242 12.31 -12.10 -8.10
N HIS A 243 13.27 -11.65 -8.92
CA HIS A 243 14.57 -11.23 -8.41
C HIS A 243 14.44 -10.12 -7.37
N GLY A 244 15.08 -10.35 -6.22
CA GLY A 244 15.14 -9.41 -5.11
C GLY A 244 16.16 -8.28 -5.30
N ALA A 245 17.29 -8.58 -5.95
CA ALA A 245 18.40 -7.65 -6.18
C ALA A 245 18.95 -7.74 -7.62
N GLY A 246 19.67 -6.71 -8.06
CA GLY A 246 20.20 -6.60 -9.43
C GLY A 246 19.09 -6.30 -10.43
N ASN A 247 18.51 -7.34 -11.05
CA ASN A 247 17.37 -7.23 -11.96
C ASN A 247 16.03 -7.22 -11.20
N VAL A 248 15.90 -6.32 -10.22
CA VAL A 248 14.76 -6.27 -9.29
C VAL A 248 13.41 -6.36 -10.01
N GLY A 249 12.58 -7.34 -9.62
CA GLY A 249 11.23 -7.55 -10.14
C GLY A 249 11.10 -8.36 -11.42
N THR A 250 12.20 -8.78 -12.06
CA THR A 250 12.11 -9.69 -13.21
C THR A 250 11.78 -11.11 -12.74
N ASN A 251 10.92 -11.80 -13.48
CA ASN A 251 10.56 -13.18 -13.18
C ASN A 251 11.75 -14.10 -13.45
N ALA A 252 11.97 -15.06 -12.55
CA ALA A 252 13.07 -15.99 -12.59
C ALA A 252 12.55 -17.40 -12.39
N ASN A 253 12.99 -18.31 -13.25
CA ASN A 253 12.76 -19.74 -13.10
C ASN A 253 14.10 -20.47 -13.20
N GLU A 254 14.54 -21.07 -12.09
CA GLU A 254 15.90 -21.58 -11.96
C GLU A 254 15.91 -22.98 -11.37
N ARG A 255 16.97 -23.75 -11.66
CA ARG A 255 17.25 -25.00 -10.95
C ARG A 255 17.65 -24.71 -9.50
N ILE A 256 17.19 -25.57 -8.60
CA ILE A 256 17.62 -25.54 -7.21
C ILE A 256 19.03 -26.09 -7.13
N VAL A 257 19.97 -25.25 -6.73
CA VAL A 257 21.34 -25.62 -6.38
C VAL A 257 21.51 -25.38 -4.90
N VAL A 258 21.69 -26.47 -4.13
CA VAL A 258 21.91 -26.41 -2.69
C VAL A 258 23.40 -26.21 -2.44
N LYS A 259 23.73 -25.14 -1.72
CA LYS A 259 25.08 -24.90 -1.21
C LYS A 259 25.05 -24.92 0.30
N ALA A 260 26.06 -25.55 0.90
CA ALA A 260 26.15 -25.64 2.36
C ALA A 260 26.21 -24.24 2.99
N GLY A 261 25.34 -23.97 3.94
CA GLY A 261 25.28 -22.69 4.66
C GLY A 261 24.59 -21.54 3.92
N GLU A 262 24.10 -21.75 2.69
CA GLU A 262 23.37 -20.72 1.93
C GLU A 262 21.88 -21.07 1.84
N PRO A 263 20.96 -20.13 2.08
CA PRO A 263 19.54 -20.35 1.85
C PRO A 263 19.28 -20.50 0.34
N VAL A 264 18.39 -21.42 -0.02
CA VAL A 264 17.86 -21.56 -1.38
C VAL A 264 17.02 -20.33 -1.75
N PHE A 265 16.29 -19.78 -0.78
CA PHE A 265 15.52 -18.55 -0.89
C PHE A 265 15.37 -17.91 0.50
N VAL A 266 15.17 -16.60 0.56
CA VAL A 266 14.80 -15.90 1.80
C VAL A 266 13.43 -15.24 1.61
N LEU A 267 12.41 -15.78 2.28
CA LEU A 267 11.10 -15.16 2.31
C LEU A 267 11.14 -13.96 3.28
N GLU A 268 10.88 -12.78 2.74
CA GLU A 268 10.90 -11.52 3.47
C GLU A 268 9.75 -10.62 2.99
N PRO A 269 8.93 -10.03 3.88
CA PRO A 269 7.78 -9.22 3.50
C PRO A 269 8.18 -7.84 2.96
N TRP A 270 9.30 -7.26 3.42
CA TRP A 270 9.90 -6.03 2.88
C TRP A 270 11.20 -6.35 2.18
N LEU A 271 11.24 -6.16 0.87
CA LEU A 271 12.39 -6.55 0.07
C LEU A 271 13.57 -5.57 0.25
N HIS A 272 14.66 -6.02 0.85
CA HIS A 272 15.95 -5.31 0.80
C HIS A 272 16.60 -5.52 -0.57
N TRP A 273 16.33 -4.60 -1.50
CA TRP A 273 16.66 -4.78 -2.93
C TRP A 273 18.16 -4.75 -3.28
N TRP A 274 19.03 -4.61 -2.29
CA TRP A 274 20.48 -4.61 -2.42
C TRP A 274 21.15 -5.86 -1.81
N GLU A 275 20.39 -6.77 -1.18
CA GLU A 275 20.97 -7.91 -0.46
C GLU A 275 21.14 -9.15 -1.34
N HIS A 276 20.04 -9.80 -1.74
CA HIS A 276 20.10 -11.08 -2.44
C HIS A 276 19.14 -11.17 -3.62
N ALA A 277 19.58 -11.88 -4.66
CA ALA A 277 18.76 -12.15 -5.84
C ALA A 277 17.58 -13.09 -5.53
N ARG A 278 17.78 -14.10 -4.66
CA ARG A 278 16.76 -15.08 -4.23
C ARG A 278 16.15 -14.68 -2.88
N GLN A 279 15.52 -13.52 -2.85
CA GLN A 279 14.87 -12.94 -1.68
C GLN A 279 13.65 -12.14 -2.13
N GLY A 280 12.55 -12.21 -1.38
CA GLY A 280 11.32 -11.48 -1.71
C GLY A 280 10.09 -12.00 -0.98
N THR A 281 8.93 -11.49 -1.38
CA THR A 281 7.65 -11.77 -0.71
C THR A 281 7.01 -13.09 -1.10
N TRP A 282 7.53 -13.79 -2.10
CA TRP A 282 7.10 -15.15 -2.42
C TRP A 282 8.13 -15.91 -3.24
N PHE A 283 7.97 -17.23 -3.25
CA PHE A 283 8.59 -18.16 -4.19
C PHE A 283 7.69 -19.37 -4.41
N GLY A 284 7.90 -20.06 -5.51
CA GLY A 284 7.25 -21.32 -5.89
C GLY A 284 8.29 -22.42 -6.06
N LEU A 285 7.96 -23.63 -5.63
CA LEU A 285 8.74 -24.85 -5.83
C LEU A 285 7.96 -25.80 -6.73
N TYR A 286 8.65 -26.45 -7.65
CA TYR A 286 8.02 -27.41 -8.53
C TYR A 286 9.01 -28.51 -8.94
N ASN A 287 8.48 -29.57 -9.53
CA ASN A 287 9.25 -30.63 -10.20
C ASN A 287 9.00 -30.54 -11.71
N ASP A 288 10.05 -30.57 -12.52
CA ASP A 288 9.94 -30.57 -13.99
C ASP A 288 8.96 -31.62 -14.53
N GLY A 289 8.96 -32.82 -13.94
CA GLY A 289 8.09 -33.93 -14.36
C GLY A 289 6.65 -33.88 -13.81
N GLY A 290 6.35 -32.95 -12.91
CA GLY A 290 5.03 -32.79 -12.28
C GLY A 290 4.21 -31.63 -12.87
N THR A 291 2.94 -31.55 -12.49
CA THR A 291 2.03 -30.44 -12.85
C THR A 291 1.85 -29.42 -11.73
N ASP A 292 2.27 -29.73 -10.51
CA ASP A 292 2.06 -28.86 -9.35
C ASP A 292 3.21 -27.87 -9.12
N LEU A 293 2.83 -26.70 -8.59
CA LEU A 293 3.71 -25.71 -8.00
C LEU A 293 3.23 -25.38 -6.58
N LEU A 294 4.08 -25.62 -5.59
CA LEU A 294 3.87 -25.22 -4.19
C LEU A 294 4.44 -23.83 -3.96
N MET A 295 3.65 -22.92 -3.39
CA MET A 295 4.06 -21.55 -3.13
C MET A 295 4.04 -21.22 -1.64
N LEU A 296 5.01 -20.43 -1.20
CA LEU A 296 4.92 -19.66 0.04
C LEU A 296 4.93 -18.16 -0.28
N GLY A 297 4.06 -17.41 0.39
CA GLY A 297 3.96 -15.96 0.26
C GLY A 297 3.85 -15.24 1.60
N ALA A 298 4.57 -14.14 1.76
CA ALA A 298 4.45 -13.22 2.88
C ALA A 298 3.28 -12.25 2.64
N ARG A 299 2.57 -11.89 3.70
CA ARG A 299 1.44 -10.95 3.65
C ARG A 299 1.59 -9.89 4.73
N GLU A 300 1.03 -8.71 4.45
CA GLU A 300 0.93 -7.58 5.39
C GLU A 300 2.25 -7.28 6.12
N PRO A 301 3.27 -6.76 5.41
CA PRO A 301 4.59 -6.55 5.99
C PRO A 301 4.55 -5.85 7.35
N GLY A 302 3.71 -4.82 7.50
CA GLY A 302 3.54 -3.97 8.68
C GLY A 302 3.39 -4.68 10.02
N VAL A 303 2.94 -5.95 10.04
CA VAL A 303 2.75 -6.73 11.26
C VAL A 303 3.96 -7.59 11.65
N TRP A 304 4.91 -7.82 10.74
CA TRP A 304 6.08 -8.70 10.97
C TRP A 304 7.11 -8.10 11.92
N VAL A 305 7.13 -6.77 12.04
CA VAL A 305 7.99 -6.02 12.96
C VAL A 305 7.12 -5.09 13.78
N ASN A 306 7.22 -5.21 15.10
CA ASN A 306 6.58 -4.30 16.03
C ASN A 306 7.61 -3.25 16.50
N PRO A 307 7.53 -2.00 16.03
CA PRO A 307 8.52 -0.98 16.39
C PRO A 307 8.47 -0.60 17.88
N GLN A 308 7.43 -0.98 18.62
CA GLN A 308 7.34 -0.77 20.07
C GLN A 308 8.01 -1.88 20.89
N GLN A 309 8.34 -3.03 20.28
CA GLN A 309 8.97 -4.14 20.96
C GLN A 309 10.52 -4.00 20.92
N PRO A 310 11.27 -4.35 21.98
CA PRO A 310 12.74 -4.34 21.93
C PRO A 310 13.27 -5.30 20.86
N ARG A 311 14.24 -4.84 20.04
CA ARG A 311 14.70 -5.55 18.82
C ARG A 311 15.26 -6.94 19.13
N GLU A 312 15.94 -7.09 20.26
CA GLU A 312 16.51 -8.34 20.76
C GLU A 312 15.46 -9.39 21.13
N THR A 313 14.22 -8.97 21.44
CA THR A 313 13.11 -9.88 21.76
C THR A 313 12.25 -10.22 20.54
N GLN A 314 12.47 -9.55 19.42
CA GLN A 314 11.71 -9.76 18.19
C GLN A 314 12.29 -10.92 17.38
N SER A 315 11.42 -11.66 16.70
CA SER A 315 11.85 -12.53 15.61
C SER A 315 12.36 -11.69 14.44
N PRO A 316 13.43 -12.12 13.75
CA PRO A 316 13.82 -11.46 12.51
C PRO A 316 12.69 -11.60 11.47
N PRO A 317 12.40 -10.57 10.65
CA PRO A 317 11.34 -10.61 9.65
C PRO A 317 11.74 -11.42 8.40
N ARG A 318 12.55 -12.47 8.56
CA ARG A 318 13.09 -13.29 7.48
C ARG A 318 12.88 -14.76 7.80
N VAL A 319 12.42 -15.49 6.80
CA VAL A 319 12.24 -16.94 6.87
C VAL A 319 13.18 -17.56 5.84
N PRO A 320 14.32 -18.12 6.26
CA PRO A 320 15.23 -18.79 5.34
C PRO A 320 14.65 -20.14 4.91
N ILE A 321 14.81 -20.44 3.62
CA ILE A 321 14.48 -21.73 3.03
C ILE A 321 15.81 -22.44 2.81
N THR A 322 16.01 -23.58 3.46
CA THR A 322 17.29 -24.29 3.45
C THR A 322 17.08 -25.76 3.12
N SER A 323 18.16 -26.46 2.78
CA SER A 323 18.14 -27.91 2.63
C SER A 323 18.68 -28.58 3.89
N GLU A 324 17.87 -29.45 4.49
CA GLU A 324 18.22 -30.26 5.65
C GLU A 324 18.05 -31.73 5.28
N SER A 325 19.14 -32.49 5.31
CA SER A 325 19.12 -33.92 4.95
C SER A 325 18.48 -34.23 3.59
N GLY A 326 18.61 -33.31 2.62
CA GLY A 326 18.04 -33.44 1.28
C GLY A 326 16.59 -32.95 1.14
N GLU A 327 15.98 -32.47 2.22
CA GLU A 327 14.63 -31.88 2.22
C GLU A 327 14.71 -30.35 2.29
N LEU A 328 13.90 -29.66 1.47
CA LEU A 328 13.73 -28.22 1.57
C LEU A 328 12.73 -27.88 2.67
N VAL A 329 13.14 -27.00 3.57
CA VAL A 329 12.32 -26.57 4.71
C VAL A 329 12.30 -25.05 4.83
N ALA A 330 11.17 -24.49 5.26
CA ALA A 330 11.07 -23.11 5.71
C ALA A 330 11.12 -23.07 7.23
N ARG A 331 12.09 -22.33 7.79
CA ARG A 331 12.31 -22.21 9.24
C ARG A 331 11.79 -20.86 9.74
N PHE A 332 10.71 -20.87 10.52
CA PHE A 332 10.02 -19.70 11.03
C PHE A 332 10.39 -19.44 12.51
N PRO A 333 11.18 -18.40 12.84
CA PRO A 333 11.60 -18.12 14.22
C PRO A 333 10.44 -17.70 15.12
N LEU A 334 10.39 -18.17 16.37
CA LEU A 334 9.26 -17.98 17.30
C LEU A 334 9.58 -17.09 18.51
N ARG A 335 10.69 -16.35 18.49
CA ARG A 335 11.14 -15.51 19.61
C ARG A 335 10.06 -14.55 20.10
N GLY A 336 9.54 -13.67 19.23
CA GLY A 336 8.48 -12.76 19.60
C GLY A 336 7.95 -11.94 18.44
N GLY A 337 6.62 -11.91 18.29
CA GLY A 337 5.96 -11.08 17.29
C GLY A 337 4.70 -11.73 16.70
N THR A 338 4.29 -11.16 15.56
CA THR A 338 3.18 -11.62 14.74
C THR A 338 3.66 -11.71 13.31
N ARG A 339 3.10 -12.61 12.51
CA ARG A 339 3.30 -12.58 11.05
C ARG A 339 2.10 -13.13 10.32
N LYS A 340 1.96 -12.71 9.07
CA LYS A 340 0.94 -13.22 8.16
C LYS A 340 1.62 -13.70 6.89
N TRP A 341 1.24 -14.89 6.46
CA TRP A 341 1.79 -15.55 5.28
C TRP A 341 0.73 -16.47 4.68
N MET A 342 1.05 -17.18 3.61
CA MET A 342 0.15 -18.11 2.95
C MET A 342 0.89 -19.23 2.26
N ILE A 343 0.19 -20.33 2.06
CA ILE A 343 0.61 -21.48 1.26
C ILE A 343 -0.29 -21.53 0.03
N GLY A 344 0.28 -21.60 -1.16
CA GLY A 344 -0.46 -21.77 -2.41
C GLY A 344 -0.17 -23.10 -3.08
N ALA A 345 -1.15 -23.67 -3.76
CA ALA A 345 -0.97 -24.78 -4.67
C ALA A 345 -1.52 -24.39 -6.03
N PHE A 346 -0.71 -24.52 -7.07
CA PHE A 346 -1.05 -24.05 -8.41
C PHE A 346 -0.66 -25.05 -9.49
N ASP A 347 -1.33 -24.97 -10.62
CA ASP A 347 -0.88 -25.53 -11.88
C ASP A 347 0.41 -24.80 -12.32
N LYS A 348 1.46 -25.61 -12.47
CA LYS A 348 2.82 -25.18 -12.82
C LYS A 348 2.83 -24.45 -14.15
N GLU A 349 2.17 -25.00 -15.18
CA GLU A 349 2.19 -24.43 -16.52
C GLU A 349 1.50 -23.05 -16.55
N SER A 350 0.39 -22.90 -15.84
CA SER A 350 -0.32 -21.63 -15.68
C SER A 350 0.58 -20.56 -15.05
N CYS A 351 1.40 -20.93 -14.06
CA CYS A 351 2.37 -20.02 -13.44
C CYS A 351 3.55 -19.66 -14.37
N LEU A 352 4.09 -20.64 -15.10
CA LEU A 352 5.31 -20.50 -15.90
C LEU A 352 5.04 -19.99 -17.33
N SER A 353 3.80 -20.03 -17.83
CA SER A 353 3.43 -19.58 -19.18
C SER A 353 3.88 -18.15 -19.49
N ILE A 354 3.91 -17.28 -18.48
CA ILE A 354 4.34 -15.88 -18.61
C ILE A 354 5.85 -15.71 -18.90
N MET A 355 6.63 -16.77 -18.70
CA MET A 355 8.06 -16.82 -19.02
C MET A 355 8.33 -17.13 -20.49
N GLN A 356 7.36 -17.73 -21.20
CA GLN A 356 7.59 -18.32 -22.53
C GLN A 356 7.66 -17.28 -23.68
N GLY A 357 7.73 -15.97 -23.39
CA GLY A 357 7.60 -14.93 -24.43
C GLY A 357 8.44 -13.66 -24.29
N THR A 358 9.50 -13.63 -23.48
CA THR A 358 9.79 -12.36 -22.78
C THR A 358 11.27 -11.94 -22.68
N VAL A 359 11.86 -11.73 -23.85
CA VAL A 359 12.84 -10.66 -24.09
C VAL A 359 12.32 -9.84 -25.27
N VAL A 360 11.91 -8.60 -25.02
CA VAL A 360 11.42 -7.70 -26.08
C VAL A 360 12.52 -6.74 -26.51
N GLN A 361 12.63 -6.43 -27.80
CA GLN A 361 13.60 -5.45 -28.27
C GLN A 361 13.17 -4.05 -27.85
N GLY A 362 13.84 -3.46 -26.87
CA GLY A 362 13.65 -2.05 -26.48
C GLY A 362 14.55 -1.11 -27.28
N ALA A 363 14.30 0.19 -27.13
CA ALA A 363 15.05 1.25 -27.82
C ALA A 363 16.56 1.27 -27.49
N ARG A 364 16.98 0.61 -26.40
CA ARG A 364 18.39 0.50 -25.96
C ARG A 364 18.89 -0.96 -25.92
N GLY A 365 18.19 -1.89 -26.57
CA GLY A 365 18.50 -3.31 -26.58
C GLY A 365 17.42 -4.17 -25.91
N PRO A 366 17.71 -5.46 -25.68
CA PRO A 366 16.73 -6.40 -25.14
C PRO A 366 16.27 -5.99 -23.73
N VAL A 367 14.96 -5.92 -23.51
CA VAL A 367 14.32 -5.58 -22.23
C VAL A 367 13.75 -6.87 -21.63
N VAL A 368 14.16 -7.14 -20.39
CA VAL A 368 13.63 -8.25 -19.59
C VAL A 368 12.23 -7.89 -19.13
N VAL A 369 11.28 -8.78 -19.37
CA VAL A 369 9.89 -8.46 -19.09
C VAL A 369 9.57 -8.72 -17.62
N LYS A 370 8.85 -7.76 -17.05
CA LYS A 370 8.35 -7.78 -15.68
C LYS A 370 6.84 -7.90 -15.74
N HIS A 371 6.32 -8.95 -15.14
CA HIS A 371 4.89 -9.14 -14.99
C HIS A 371 4.55 -9.72 -13.63
N ALA A 372 3.38 -9.36 -13.11
CA ALA A 372 2.85 -10.01 -11.93
C ALA A 372 2.36 -11.42 -12.34
N THR A 373 3.08 -12.42 -11.84
CA THR A 373 2.76 -13.84 -12.02
C THR A 373 1.52 -14.22 -11.20
N LEU A 374 0.96 -15.41 -11.45
CA LEU A 374 -0.19 -15.87 -10.67
C LEU A 374 0.10 -15.88 -9.15
N PRO A 375 1.24 -16.41 -8.65
CA PRO A 375 1.64 -16.25 -7.25
C PRO A 375 1.65 -14.81 -6.74
N GLN A 376 2.22 -13.85 -7.50
CA GLN A 376 2.22 -12.44 -7.11
C GLN A 376 0.80 -11.89 -6.98
N LYS A 377 -0.11 -12.24 -7.90
CA LYS A 377 -1.49 -11.76 -7.88
C LYS A 377 -2.22 -12.17 -6.61
N PHE A 378 -1.93 -13.36 -6.07
CA PHE A 378 -2.46 -13.77 -4.77
C PHE A 378 -1.82 -13.04 -3.57
N VAL A 379 -0.53 -12.69 -3.64
CA VAL A 379 0.12 -11.84 -2.62
C VAL A 379 -0.56 -10.47 -2.59
N ILE A 380 -0.83 -9.91 -3.77
CA ILE A 380 -1.53 -8.63 -3.90
C ILE A 380 -2.94 -8.74 -3.31
N LYS A 381 -3.73 -9.72 -3.76
CA LYS A 381 -5.12 -9.94 -3.35
C LYS A 381 -5.26 -10.13 -1.84
N HIS A 382 -4.42 -10.95 -1.22
CA HIS A 382 -4.59 -11.31 0.19
C HIS A 382 -3.70 -10.53 1.17
N GLY A 383 -2.77 -9.72 0.67
CA GLY A 383 -1.83 -8.93 1.48
C GLY A 383 -1.92 -7.44 1.18
N ASP A 384 -1.58 -7.05 -0.04
CA ASP A 384 -1.34 -5.65 -0.38
C ASP A 384 -2.65 -4.87 -0.53
N PHE A 385 -3.57 -5.36 -1.35
CA PHE A 385 -4.81 -4.67 -1.70
C PHE A 385 -6.03 -5.60 -1.68
N PRO A 386 -6.38 -6.25 -0.56
CA PRO A 386 -7.68 -6.91 -0.46
C PRO A 386 -8.82 -5.90 -0.62
N LEU A 387 -9.86 -6.23 -1.40
CA LEU A 387 -11.01 -5.34 -1.59
C LEU A 387 -11.68 -5.00 -0.25
N ASP A 388 -11.67 -5.93 0.71
CA ASP A 388 -12.21 -5.71 2.06
C ASP A 388 -11.62 -4.48 2.75
N ARG A 389 -10.33 -4.22 2.53
CA ARG A 389 -9.64 -3.03 3.02
C ARG A 389 -9.96 -1.81 2.18
N VAL A 390 -9.87 -1.96 0.84
CA VAL A 390 -10.05 -0.83 -0.08
C VAL A 390 -11.46 -0.26 -0.05
N LYS A 391 -12.49 -1.10 0.15
CA LYS A 391 -13.89 -0.64 0.27
C LYS A 391 -14.14 0.25 1.49
N ASP A 392 -13.30 0.14 2.52
CA ASP A 392 -13.42 0.91 3.77
C ASP A 392 -12.67 2.25 3.69
N TYR A 393 -11.95 2.50 2.59
CA TYR A 393 -11.35 3.81 2.34
C TYR A 393 -12.43 4.85 2.02
N ILE A 394 -12.21 6.08 2.49
CA ILE A 394 -13.08 7.21 2.17
C ILE A 394 -12.70 7.71 0.76
N LEU A 395 -13.22 7.05 -0.26
CA LEU A 395 -12.94 7.40 -1.66
C LEU A 395 -13.96 8.38 -2.26
N ASP A 396 -14.99 8.72 -1.49
CA ASP A 396 -16.01 9.69 -1.85
C ASP A 396 -16.36 10.54 -0.63
N TRP A 397 -16.22 11.85 -0.77
CA TRP A 397 -16.52 12.82 0.29
C TRP A 397 -16.93 14.16 -0.32
N PRO A 398 -17.63 15.02 0.45
CA PRO A 398 -17.85 16.41 0.08
C PRO A 398 -16.48 17.10 -0.05
N GLY A 399 -16.02 17.31 -1.28
CA GLY A 399 -14.71 17.92 -1.54
C GLY A 399 -14.73 19.43 -1.29
N ASP A 400 -13.57 20.05 -1.52
CA ASP A 400 -13.33 21.48 -1.44
C ASP A 400 -13.24 22.10 -2.84
N ASP A 401 -14.32 21.98 -3.62
CA ASP A 401 -14.37 22.49 -5.00
C ASP A 401 -14.17 24.02 -5.09
N ASN A 402 -14.21 24.72 -3.95
CA ASN A 402 -14.00 26.17 -3.82
C ASN A 402 -12.70 26.55 -3.10
N ALA A 403 -11.84 25.59 -2.72
CA ALA A 403 -10.57 25.92 -2.07
C ALA A 403 -9.63 26.64 -3.06
N PRO A 404 -9.01 27.76 -2.67
CA PRO A 404 -8.07 28.46 -3.53
C PRO A 404 -6.86 27.57 -3.84
N ALA A 405 -6.42 27.61 -5.10
CA ALA A 405 -5.21 27.04 -5.70
C ALA A 405 -4.29 26.18 -4.80
N ARG A 406 -4.02 24.95 -5.27
CA ARG A 406 -3.43 23.86 -4.49
C ARG A 406 -1.91 23.77 -4.68
N LEU A 407 -1.24 23.24 -3.66
CA LEU A 407 0.21 22.98 -3.59
C LEU A 407 1.10 24.23 -3.69
N PHE A 408 1.39 24.74 -4.89
CA PHE A 408 2.56 25.62 -5.08
C PHE A 408 2.22 27.07 -5.41
N VAL A 409 1.03 27.36 -5.92
CA VAL A 409 0.61 28.71 -6.33
C VAL A 409 -0.72 29.04 -5.70
N SER A 410 -0.90 30.29 -5.26
CA SER A 410 -2.18 30.82 -4.81
C SER A 410 -3.00 31.38 -5.99
N ARG A 411 -4.31 31.59 -5.80
CA ARG A 411 -5.15 32.25 -6.81
C ARG A 411 -4.63 33.66 -7.15
N ALA A 412 -4.12 34.38 -6.16
CA ALA A 412 -3.51 35.69 -6.35
C ALA A 412 -2.23 35.62 -7.19
N ASP A 413 -1.42 34.57 -7.04
CA ASP A 413 -0.24 34.35 -7.90
C ASP A 413 -0.66 34.13 -9.36
N ILE A 414 -1.69 33.32 -9.59
CA ILE A 414 -2.23 33.03 -10.93
C ILE A 414 -2.75 34.30 -11.59
N GLU A 415 -3.50 35.14 -10.86
CA GLU A 415 -4.01 36.42 -11.37
C GLU A 415 -2.87 37.38 -11.75
N ARG A 416 -1.84 37.50 -10.90
CA ARG A 416 -0.65 38.31 -11.20
C ARG A 416 0.11 37.79 -12.41
N PHE A 417 0.26 36.48 -12.52
CA PHE A 417 0.92 35.83 -13.64
C PHE A 417 0.16 36.08 -14.95
N ARG A 418 -1.15 35.84 -14.95
CA ARG A 418 -2.04 36.05 -16.11
C ARG A 418 -2.01 37.48 -16.62
N ALA A 419 -1.95 38.48 -15.72
CA ALA A 419 -1.87 39.88 -16.10
C ALA A 419 -0.60 40.26 -16.88
N ARG A 420 0.47 39.46 -16.79
CA ARG A 420 1.77 39.70 -17.45
C ARG A 420 2.08 38.68 -18.54
N PHE A 421 1.33 37.59 -18.58
CA PHE A 421 1.59 36.49 -19.50
C PHE A 421 1.32 36.91 -20.95
N LYS A 422 2.26 36.57 -21.84
CA LYS A 422 2.14 36.80 -23.27
C LYS A 422 2.07 35.45 -23.97
N SER A 423 0.90 35.10 -24.48
CA SER A 423 0.70 33.84 -25.19
C SER A 423 1.30 33.91 -26.59
N ASP A 424 2.09 32.90 -26.95
CA ASP A 424 2.42 32.59 -28.35
C ASP A 424 1.38 31.60 -28.90
N PRO A 425 0.61 31.97 -29.95
CA PRO A 425 -0.40 31.09 -30.55
C PRO A 425 0.16 29.76 -31.08
N VAL A 426 1.39 29.74 -31.58
CA VAL A 426 2.03 28.53 -32.14
C VAL A 426 2.34 27.53 -31.01
N LEU A 427 2.88 28.04 -29.90
CA LEU A 427 3.15 27.21 -28.72
C LEU A 427 1.84 26.75 -28.05
N LEU A 428 0.83 27.62 -27.97
CA LEU A 428 -0.48 27.23 -27.42
C LEU A 428 -1.11 26.09 -28.25
N ALA A 429 -1.09 26.20 -29.58
CA ALA A 429 -1.57 25.14 -30.47
C ALA A 429 -0.80 23.81 -30.26
N LYS A 430 0.53 23.90 -30.06
CA LYS A 430 1.36 22.73 -29.73
C LYS A 430 0.95 22.10 -28.39
N TYR A 431 0.73 22.89 -27.35
CA TYR A 431 0.43 22.37 -26.02
C TYR A 431 -0.95 21.72 -25.91
N ARG A 432 -1.93 22.12 -26.74
CA ARG A 432 -3.27 21.51 -26.78
C ARG A 432 -3.27 20.04 -27.23
N GLN A 433 -2.20 19.58 -27.88
CA GLN A 433 -2.13 18.24 -28.48
C GLN A 433 -0.98 17.39 -27.93
N ARG A 434 -0.06 17.99 -27.18
CA ARG A 434 1.17 17.33 -26.73
C ARG A 434 0.98 16.68 -25.37
N ASP A 435 1.38 15.43 -25.23
CA ASP A 435 1.39 14.74 -23.93
C ASP A 435 2.27 15.45 -22.90
N VAL A 436 1.82 15.42 -21.65
CA VAL A 436 2.57 15.98 -20.52
C VAL A 436 3.60 14.96 -20.05
N VAL A 437 4.86 15.39 -19.95
CA VAL A 437 5.97 14.57 -19.42
C VAL A 437 6.62 15.29 -18.25
N ALA A 438 7.17 14.53 -17.30
CA ALA A 438 7.72 15.04 -16.04
C ALA A 438 8.69 16.22 -16.22
N TYR A 439 9.59 16.14 -17.22
CA TYR A 439 10.64 17.13 -17.47
C TYR A 439 10.21 18.31 -18.37
N ASP A 440 8.94 18.40 -18.76
CA ASP A 440 8.43 19.49 -19.63
C ASP A 440 6.98 19.86 -19.29
N MET A 441 6.62 19.75 -18.01
CA MET A 441 5.28 20.08 -17.52
C MET A 441 5.08 21.60 -17.36
N ASP A 442 6.15 22.35 -17.09
CA ASP A 442 6.10 23.79 -16.85
C ASP A 442 5.52 24.57 -18.02
N GLY A 443 5.85 24.18 -19.26
CA GLY A 443 5.35 24.81 -20.48
C GLY A 443 3.82 24.79 -20.58
N PRO A 444 3.18 23.62 -20.74
CA PRO A 444 1.73 23.54 -20.87
C PRO A 444 1.00 24.04 -19.62
N VAL A 445 1.52 23.81 -18.41
CA VAL A 445 0.91 24.34 -17.17
C VAL A 445 0.94 25.88 -17.15
N SER A 446 2.08 26.49 -17.47
CA SER A 446 2.20 27.95 -17.53
C SER A 446 1.27 28.54 -18.58
N TYR A 447 1.16 27.92 -19.76
CA TYR A 447 0.22 28.36 -20.79
C TYR A 447 -1.22 28.26 -20.30
N TYR A 448 -1.60 27.18 -19.62
CA TYR A 448 -2.94 27.06 -19.07
C TYR A 448 -3.22 28.11 -18.00
N LEU A 449 -2.32 28.30 -17.03
CA LEU A 449 -2.48 29.32 -15.98
C LEU A 449 -2.60 30.73 -16.57
N GLY A 450 -1.78 31.04 -17.56
CA GLY A 450 -1.70 32.35 -18.22
C GLY A 450 -2.82 32.64 -19.21
N THR A 451 -3.46 31.64 -19.81
CA THR A 451 -4.51 31.84 -20.85
C THR A 451 -5.89 31.37 -20.43
N ASP A 452 -5.99 30.43 -19.50
CA ASP A 452 -7.23 29.75 -19.11
C ASP A 452 -7.98 29.13 -20.32
N ASP A 453 -7.19 28.69 -21.31
CA ASP A 453 -7.68 28.14 -22.57
C ASP A 453 -8.49 26.86 -22.36
N PRO A 454 -9.75 26.79 -22.85
CA PRO A 454 -10.62 25.63 -22.61
C PRO A 454 -10.13 24.32 -23.26
N GLU A 455 -9.49 24.40 -24.42
CA GLU A 455 -9.00 23.22 -25.14
C GLU A 455 -7.80 22.62 -24.41
N LEU A 456 -6.83 23.47 -24.05
CA LEU A 456 -5.70 23.06 -23.22
C LEU A 456 -6.15 22.57 -21.84
N GLY A 457 -7.11 23.23 -21.21
CA GLY A 457 -7.63 22.83 -19.90
C GLY A 457 -8.28 21.43 -19.91
N ARG A 458 -9.03 21.08 -20.96
CA ARG A 458 -9.59 19.72 -21.12
C ARG A 458 -8.48 18.70 -21.38
N HIS A 459 -7.54 19.01 -22.27
CA HIS A 459 -6.40 18.13 -22.54
C HIS A 459 -5.59 17.84 -21.27
N LEU A 460 -5.28 18.86 -20.47
CA LEU A 460 -4.58 18.67 -19.19
C LEU A 460 -5.39 17.85 -18.18
N ALA A 461 -6.71 17.98 -18.15
CA ALA A 461 -7.58 17.16 -17.31
C ALA A 461 -7.53 15.68 -17.71
N ASP A 462 -7.57 15.38 -19.00
CA ASP A 462 -7.46 14.01 -19.51
C ASP A 462 -6.08 13.42 -19.21
N GLN A 463 -5.02 14.22 -19.37
CA GLN A 463 -3.64 13.83 -19.01
C GLN A 463 -3.50 13.57 -17.50
N ALA A 464 -4.11 14.39 -16.64
CA ALA A 464 -4.12 14.16 -15.19
C ALA A 464 -4.76 12.81 -14.83
N VAL A 465 -5.91 12.50 -15.44
CA VAL A 465 -6.59 11.20 -15.25
C VAL A 465 -5.72 10.04 -15.71
N ALA A 466 -5.07 10.17 -16.87
CA ALA A 466 -4.19 9.13 -17.40
C ALA A 466 -2.96 8.89 -16.49
N LEU A 467 -2.32 9.97 -16.02
CA LEU A 467 -1.14 9.88 -15.14
C LEU A 467 -1.48 9.27 -13.79
N VAL A 468 -2.57 9.71 -13.14
CA VAL A 468 -2.97 9.14 -11.84
C VAL A 468 -3.46 7.70 -12.01
N GLN A 469 -4.21 7.39 -13.07
CA GLN A 469 -4.61 6.01 -13.35
C GLN A 469 -3.40 5.10 -13.55
N LYS A 470 -2.33 5.57 -14.21
CA LYS A 470 -1.08 4.82 -14.37
C LYS A 470 -0.50 4.43 -13.01
N GLU A 471 -0.44 5.36 -12.06
CA GLU A 471 0.09 5.08 -10.71
C GLU A 471 -0.82 4.15 -9.89
N VAL A 472 -2.14 4.34 -9.96
CA VAL A 472 -3.11 3.43 -9.33
C VAL A 472 -2.99 2.02 -9.88
N THR A 473 -2.99 1.87 -11.21
CA THR A 473 -2.82 0.58 -11.87
C THR A 473 -1.48 -0.05 -11.51
N TRP A 474 -0.39 0.73 -11.54
CA TRP A 474 0.94 0.24 -11.21
C TRP A 474 1.02 -0.36 -9.80
N LEU A 475 0.39 0.27 -8.80
CA LEU A 475 0.29 -0.28 -7.44
C LEU A 475 -0.61 -1.52 -7.37
N LEU A 476 -1.79 -1.49 -7.99
CA LEU A 476 -2.77 -2.58 -7.88
C LEU A 476 -2.37 -3.84 -8.67
N THR A 477 -1.63 -3.70 -9.77
CA THR A 477 -1.24 -4.85 -10.59
C THR A 477 0.19 -5.30 -10.33
N GLN A 478 1.07 -4.40 -9.88
CA GLN A 478 2.49 -4.65 -9.61
C GLN A 478 3.23 -5.37 -10.74
N GLU A 479 2.85 -5.11 -12.00
CA GLU A 479 3.48 -5.73 -13.17
C GLU A 479 5.01 -5.53 -13.13
N GLN A 480 5.46 -4.32 -12.80
CA GLN A 480 6.89 -3.96 -12.74
C GLN A 480 7.50 -3.98 -11.34
N LEU A 481 6.67 -4.15 -10.30
CA LEU A 481 7.03 -4.09 -8.88
C LEU A 481 7.12 -5.50 -8.28
N PRO A 482 8.26 -5.95 -7.73
CA PRO A 482 8.32 -7.25 -7.04
C PRO A 482 7.45 -7.30 -5.77
N THR A 483 7.28 -6.17 -5.08
CA THR A 483 6.46 -6.08 -3.89
C THR A 483 6.02 -4.63 -3.65
N LEU A 484 4.98 -4.44 -2.85
CA LEU A 484 4.58 -3.12 -2.38
C LEU A 484 5.76 -2.44 -1.66
N GLY A 485 6.02 -1.18 -2.02
CA GLY A 485 6.99 -0.36 -1.28
C GLY A 485 8.46 -0.59 -1.60
N VAL A 486 8.79 -1.37 -2.64
CA VAL A 486 10.17 -1.50 -3.14
C VAL A 486 10.59 -0.26 -3.93
N GLU A 487 11.79 0.25 -3.64
CA GLU A 487 12.39 1.42 -4.32
C GLU A 487 11.42 2.61 -4.58
N PRO A 488 10.61 3.05 -3.60
CA PRO A 488 9.53 4.00 -3.86
C PRO A 488 10.05 5.36 -4.34
N HIS A 489 11.25 5.76 -3.94
CA HIS A 489 11.93 6.98 -4.40
C HIS A 489 12.11 7.01 -5.93
N ARG A 490 12.30 5.86 -6.60
CA ARG A 490 12.42 5.79 -8.07
C ARG A 490 11.13 6.20 -8.80
N ARG A 491 10.02 6.33 -8.06
CA ARG A 491 8.71 6.72 -8.59
C ARG A 491 8.46 8.22 -8.52
N ALA A 492 9.36 9.01 -7.95
CA ALA A 492 9.17 10.45 -7.82
C ALA A 492 8.83 11.12 -9.16
N ASN A 493 9.52 10.71 -10.24
CA ASN A 493 9.33 11.25 -11.58
C ASN A 493 8.04 10.82 -12.29
N ASP A 494 7.29 9.86 -11.73
CA ASP A 494 5.98 9.47 -12.23
C ASP A 494 4.86 10.00 -11.31
N LEU A 495 5.00 9.75 -10.01
CA LEU A 495 3.98 10.06 -9.00
C LEU A 495 3.85 11.58 -8.74
N LEU A 496 4.96 12.30 -8.55
CA LEU A 496 4.88 13.72 -8.21
C LEU A 496 4.31 14.58 -9.33
N PRO A 497 4.68 14.40 -10.62
CA PRO A 497 4.02 15.08 -11.72
C PRO A 497 2.52 14.74 -11.82
N ALA A 498 2.13 13.49 -11.58
CA ALA A 498 0.73 13.09 -11.57
C ALA A 498 -0.07 13.83 -10.48
N VAL A 499 0.49 13.92 -9.26
CA VAL A 499 -0.11 14.66 -8.14
C VAL A 499 -0.19 16.15 -8.45
N ASN A 500 0.89 16.74 -8.97
CA ASN A 500 0.96 18.17 -9.28
C ASN A 500 -0.09 18.59 -10.33
N LEU A 501 -0.11 17.88 -11.47
CA LEU A 501 -1.09 18.16 -12.52
C LEU A 501 -2.53 17.94 -12.04
N THR A 502 -2.76 16.90 -11.23
CA THR A 502 -4.08 16.62 -10.68
C THR A 502 -4.55 17.71 -9.73
N ALA A 503 -3.67 18.19 -8.84
CA ALA A 503 -4.01 19.26 -7.91
C ALA A 503 -4.45 20.52 -8.66
N LEU A 504 -3.79 20.86 -9.76
CA LEU A 504 -4.19 21.95 -10.65
C LEU A 504 -5.54 21.70 -11.33
N MET A 505 -5.76 20.50 -11.86
CA MET A 505 -6.99 20.16 -12.57
C MET A 505 -8.21 20.00 -11.66
N LEU A 506 -8.03 19.71 -10.37
CA LEU A 506 -9.13 19.72 -9.40
C LEU A 506 -9.74 21.13 -9.24
N ASP A 507 -8.96 22.20 -9.36
CA ASP A 507 -9.44 23.60 -9.33
C ASP A 507 -9.92 24.10 -10.72
N SER A 508 -9.57 23.41 -11.80
CA SER A 508 -9.97 23.80 -13.16
C SER A 508 -11.49 23.75 -13.35
N ARG A 509 -12.06 24.80 -13.96
CA ARG A 509 -13.46 24.81 -14.40
C ARG A 509 -13.72 23.96 -15.66
N HIS A 510 -12.65 23.55 -16.35
CA HIS A 510 -12.74 22.75 -17.57
C HIS A 510 -12.70 21.24 -17.29
N THR A 511 -12.52 20.85 -16.02
CA THR A 511 -12.58 19.44 -15.59
C THR A 511 -13.99 19.07 -15.16
N ALA A 512 -14.56 18.05 -15.81
CA ALA A 512 -15.91 17.57 -15.52
C ALA A 512 -16.06 17.08 -14.06
N PRO A 513 -17.22 17.28 -13.40
CA PRO A 513 -17.44 16.86 -12.02
C PRO A 513 -17.13 15.38 -11.75
N GLU A 514 -17.48 14.50 -12.68
CA GLU A 514 -17.23 13.06 -12.59
C GLU A 514 -15.73 12.75 -12.59
N LEU A 515 -14.95 13.47 -13.41
CA LEU A 515 -13.49 13.34 -13.44
C LEU A 515 -12.87 13.90 -12.15
N LYS A 516 -13.38 15.01 -11.61
CA LYS A 516 -12.93 15.52 -10.30
C LYS A 516 -13.17 14.51 -9.18
N ARG A 517 -14.32 13.82 -9.19
CA ARG A 517 -14.64 12.76 -8.21
C ARG A 517 -13.68 11.58 -8.36
N ARG A 518 -13.38 11.14 -9.59
CA ARG A 518 -12.41 10.08 -9.86
C ARG A 518 -11.00 10.45 -9.42
N LEU A 519 -10.51 11.63 -9.80
CA LEU A 519 -9.18 12.11 -9.43
C LEU A 519 -9.01 12.19 -7.91
N ARG A 520 -10.03 12.69 -7.18
CA ARG A 520 -10.07 12.69 -5.72
C ARG A 520 -10.00 11.28 -5.13
N ALA A 521 -10.83 10.36 -5.60
CA ALA A 521 -10.83 8.98 -5.14
C ALA A 521 -9.47 8.31 -5.35
N GLN A 522 -8.84 8.53 -6.49
CA GLN A 522 -7.54 7.94 -6.81
C GLN A 522 -6.40 8.57 -5.99
N LEU A 523 -6.40 9.90 -5.79
CA LEU A 523 -5.46 10.54 -4.86
C LEU A 523 -5.65 10.03 -3.43
N ALA A 524 -6.88 9.83 -2.97
CA ALA A 524 -7.16 9.28 -1.65
C ALA A 524 -6.62 7.84 -1.53
N PHE A 525 -6.83 6.98 -2.54
CA PHE A 525 -6.24 5.65 -2.57
C PHE A 525 -4.71 5.68 -2.49
N LEU A 526 -4.06 6.58 -3.23
CA LEU A 526 -2.61 6.76 -3.14
C LEU A 526 -2.20 7.21 -1.74
N GLY A 527 -2.92 8.16 -1.13
CA GLY A 527 -2.70 8.64 0.24
C GLY A 527 -2.79 7.52 1.29
N TYR A 528 -3.84 6.69 1.24
CA TYR A 528 -3.95 5.50 2.08
C TYR A 528 -2.80 4.52 1.84
N THR A 529 -2.35 4.35 0.60
CA THR A 529 -1.32 3.37 0.25
C THR A 529 0.05 3.78 0.77
N ILE A 530 0.50 5.01 0.51
CA ILE A 530 1.86 5.44 0.83
C ILE A 530 2.10 5.70 2.32
N THR A 531 1.03 5.89 3.08
CA THR A 531 1.10 6.11 4.54
C THR A 531 1.01 4.81 5.33
N ARG A 532 0.73 3.68 4.67
CA ARG A 532 0.73 2.37 5.33
C ARG A 532 2.14 1.97 5.76
N PRO A 533 2.28 1.35 6.95
CA PRO A 533 3.51 0.70 7.35
C PRO A 533 4.04 -0.31 6.33
N ASP A 534 3.15 -0.93 5.55
CA ASP A 534 3.50 -1.91 4.52
C ASP A 534 4.31 -1.30 3.36
N PHE A 535 4.17 0.01 3.10
CA PHE A 535 4.79 0.66 1.95
C PHE A 535 6.22 1.15 2.25
N TYR A 536 6.42 1.90 3.32
CA TYR A 536 7.75 2.39 3.71
C TYR A 536 7.76 2.67 5.21
N SER A 537 8.69 2.07 5.97
CA SER A 537 8.66 2.15 7.44
C SER A 537 10.07 2.10 8.05
N PRO A 538 10.75 3.25 8.15
CA PRO A 538 12.07 3.34 8.79
C PRO A 538 12.07 2.82 10.24
N ALA A 539 11.00 3.07 10.99
CA ALA A 539 10.84 2.59 12.37
C ALA A 539 10.87 1.05 12.48
N ARG A 540 10.55 0.33 11.40
CA ARG A 540 10.62 -1.13 11.31
C ARG A 540 11.91 -1.64 10.68
N GLY A 541 12.88 -0.75 10.46
CA GLY A 541 14.16 -1.06 9.82
C GLY A 541 14.11 -1.05 8.29
N TYR A 542 13.00 -0.64 7.68
CA TYR A 542 12.86 -0.57 6.23
C TYR A 542 12.97 0.88 5.75
N SER A 543 14.21 1.24 5.40
CA SER A 543 14.58 2.56 4.88
C SER A 543 15.66 2.43 3.81
N ALA A 544 15.71 3.40 2.91
CA ALA A 544 16.77 3.60 1.95
C ALA A 544 17.75 4.67 2.47
N ASN A 545 18.53 5.27 1.56
CA ASN A 545 19.39 6.41 1.89
C ASN A 545 18.59 7.60 2.44
N PRO A 546 19.22 8.49 3.21
CA PRO A 546 18.59 9.70 3.76
C PRO A 546 17.72 10.46 2.75
N ASN A 547 18.29 10.98 1.66
CA ASN A 547 17.54 11.73 0.64
C ASN A 547 16.33 10.97 0.03
N MET A 548 16.42 9.64 -0.08
CA MET A 548 15.34 8.81 -0.60
C MET A 548 14.16 8.75 0.39
N THR A 549 14.44 8.87 1.68
CA THR A 549 13.41 8.98 2.73
C THR A 549 12.68 10.32 2.62
N SER A 550 13.40 11.43 2.37
CA SER A 550 12.82 12.74 2.09
C SER A 550 11.83 12.67 0.92
N THR A 551 12.20 11.97 -0.16
CA THR A 551 11.33 11.77 -1.32
C THR A 551 10.02 11.04 -0.96
N VAL A 552 10.09 9.99 -0.15
CA VAL A 552 8.89 9.25 0.27
C VAL A 552 8.02 10.09 1.22
N ALA A 553 8.64 10.86 2.12
CA ALA A 553 7.93 11.82 2.96
C ALA A 553 7.20 12.87 2.11
N ALA A 554 7.81 13.32 1.00
CA ALA A 554 7.21 14.27 0.07
C ALA A 554 5.94 13.73 -0.59
N PHE A 555 5.87 12.43 -0.89
CA PHE A 555 4.63 11.83 -1.42
C PHE A 555 3.45 12.04 -0.47
N GLN A 556 3.69 11.85 0.84
CA GLN A 556 2.64 11.98 1.87
C GLN A 556 2.16 13.42 1.95
N VAL A 557 3.09 14.37 2.01
CA VAL A 557 2.76 15.80 2.14
C VAL A 557 2.04 16.32 0.91
N LEU A 558 2.53 16.02 -0.29
CA LEU A 558 1.96 16.54 -1.52
C LEU A 558 0.59 15.93 -1.85
N ILE A 559 0.36 14.65 -1.57
CA ILE A 559 -0.98 14.07 -1.74
C ILE A 559 -1.96 14.66 -0.73
N ALA A 560 -1.58 14.77 0.55
CA ALA A 560 -2.42 15.37 1.56
C ALA A 560 -2.76 16.84 1.23
N GLY A 561 -1.76 17.63 0.81
CA GLY A 561 -1.93 19.01 0.38
C GLY A 561 -2.74 19.17 -0.91
N ALA A 562 -2.80 18.14 -1.77
CA ALA A 562 -3.64 18.16 -2.97
C ALA A 562 -5.13 17.93 -2.67
N ILE A 563 -5.45 17.26 -1.55
CA ILE A 563 -6.83 17.00 -1.10
C ILE A 563 -6.99 17.31 0.40
N PRO A 564 -6.81 18.58 0.83
CA PRO A 564 -6.76 18.94 2.24
C PRO A 564 -8.11 18.75 2.95
N SER A 565 -9.22 18.74 2.20
CA SER A 565 -10.57 18.44 2.71
C SER A 565 -10.82 16.96 3.03
N HIS A 566 -9.95 16.05 2.59
CA HIS A 566 -10.11 14.64 2.86
C HIS A 566 -9.98 14.37 4.38
N PRO A 567 -10.86 13.56 5.00
CA PRO A 567 -10.84 13.35 6.45
C PRO A 567 -9.51 12.85 7.03
N MET A 568 -8.73 12.10 6.24
CA MET A 568 -7.42 11.57 6.65
C MET A 568 -6.24 12.47 6.27
N SER A 569 -6.46 13.59 5.55
CA SER A 569 -5.35 14.41 5.03
C SER A 569 -4.44 14.93 6.15
N ALA A 570 -5.02 15.42 7.24
CA ALA A 570 -4.27 15.89 8.42
C ALA A 570 -3.46 14.77 9.11
N GLU A 571 -3.93 13.53 9.05
CA GLU A 571 -3.16 12.39 9.58
C GLU A 571 -2.01 12.01 8.65
N TRP A 572 -2.28 11.94 7.34
CA TRP A 572 -1.28 11.59 6.33
C TRP A 572 -0.11 12.57 6.30
N ILE A 573 -0.41 13.88 6.33
CA ILE A 573 0.63 14.92 6.26
C ILE A 573 1.54 14.90 7.48
N LYS A 574 1.03 14.50 8.65
CA LYS A 574 1.79 14.49 9.92
C LYS A 574 3.01 13.58 9.83
N GLY A 575 2.88 12.41 9.22
CA GLY A 575 3.99 11.47 9.02
C GLY A 575 5.12 12.11 8.20
N GLY A 576 4.77 12.62 7.02
CA GLY A 576 5.72 13.27 6.11
C GLY A 576 6.37 14.52 6.72
N LEU A 577 5.60 15.43 7.33
CA LEU A 577 6.15 16.63 7.95
C LEU A 577 7.04 16.31 9.16
N ASN A 578 6.69 15.32 9.97
CA ASN A 578 7.55 14.92 11.08
C ASN A 578 8.90 14.41 10.60
N GLU A 579 8.92 13.63 9.52
CA GLU A 579 10.18 13.15 8.94
C GLU A 579 10.99 14.32 8.36
N LEU A 580 10.37 15.18 7.56
CA LEU A 580 11.04 16.35 6.97
C LEU A 580 11.57 17.32 8.03
N ARG A 581 10.83 17.57 9.12
CA ARG A 581 11.31 18.37 10.27
C ARG A 581 12.49 17.70 10.95
N ARG A 582 12.42 16.37 11.17
CA ARG A 582 13.53 15.60 11.75
C ARG A 582 14.79 15.73 10.88
N GLU A 583 14.66 15.66 9.56
CA GLU A 583 15.77 15.85 8.62
C GLU A 583 16.33 17.27 8.72
N LEU A 584 15.49 18.31 8.63
CA LEU A 584 15.92 19.69 8.81
C LEU A 584 16.64 19.87 10.16
N ASP A 585 16.14 19.25 11.23
CA ASP A 585 16.70 19.42 12.57
C ASP A 585 17.98 18.66 12.83
N GLN A 586 18.11 17.44 12.31
CA GLN A 586 19.20 16.52 12.62
C GLN A 586 20.27 16.47 11.53
N TRP A 587 19.94 16.85 10.29
CA TRP A 587 20.88 16.82 9.18
C TRP A 587 21.46 18.19 8.86
N SER A 588 20.83 19.28 9.31
CA SER A 588 21.44 20.61 9.27
C SER A 588 22.09 20.98 10.60
N ASP A 589 23.31 21.52 10.55
CA ASP A 589 23.98 22.10 11.71
C ASP A 589 23.53 23.55 11.99
N GLU A 590 24.07 24.18 13.02
CA GLU A 590 23.73 25.56 13.41
C GLU A 590 24.02 26.61 12.32
N ASN A 591 24.91 26.29 11.38
CA ASN A 591 25.30 27.15 10.26
C ASN A 591 24.58 26.79 8.94
N GLY A 592 23.70 25.79 8.96
CA GLY A 592 22.96 25.28 7.80
C GLY A 592 23.73 24.25 6.98
N GLY A 593 24.90 23.79 7.43
CA GLY A 593 25.64 22.72 6.77
C GLY A 593 24.88 21.40 6.83
N TRP A 594 24.83 20.66 5.72
CA TRP A 594 24.01 19.44 5.60
C TRP A 594 24.83 18.14 5.75
N LEU A 595 24.18 17.06 6.20
CA LEU A 595 24.79 15.73 6.42
C LEU A 595 25.33 15.09 5.13
N GLU A 596 24.60 15.21 4.02
CA GLU A 596 24.95 14.61 2.73
C GLU A 596 25.77 15.55 1.81
N ALA A 597 26.32 15.01 0.73
CA ALA A 597 27.02 15.79 -0.30
C ALA A 597 26.11 16.88 -0.90
N PRO A 598 26.67 18.02 -1.40
CA PRO A 598 25.87 19.17 -1.83
C PRO A 598 24.74 18.85 -2.82
N HIS A 599 24.93 17.91 -3.75
CA HIS A 599 23.87 17.42 -4.63
C HIS A 599 22.66 16.88 -3.85
N TYR A 600 22.88 15.89 -2.97
CA TYR A 600 21.81 15.25 -2.20
C TYR A 600 21.21 16.18 -1.15
N ALA A 601 22.03 17.09 -0.60
CA ALA A 601 21.53 18.17 0.24
C ALA A 601 20.52 19.05 -0.52
N MET A 602 20.82 19.43 -1.77
CA MET A 602 19.91 20.24 -2.57
C MET A 602 18.64 19.46 -2.92
N VAL A 603 18.76 18.18 -3.27
CA VAL A 603 17.60 17.30 -3.51
C VAL A 603 16.68 17.23 -2.29
N ALA A 604 17.22 16.99 -1.09
CA ALA A 604 16.43 16.95 0.14
C ALA A 604 15.81 18.32 0.45
N TYR A 605 16.56 19.40 0.24
CA TYR A 605 16.09 20.77 0.46
C TYR A 605 14.97 21.19 -0.50
N ASP A 606 15.04 20.80 -1.78
CA ASP A 606 13.95 21.04 -2.74
C ASP A 606 12.65 20.37 -2.28
N TYR A 607 12.72 19.11 -1.81
CA TYR A 607 11.55 18.44 -1.22
C TYR A 607 11.03 19.17 0.03
N LEU A 608 11.91 19.68 0.91
CA LEU A 608 11.50 20.49 2.06
C LEU A 608 10.73 21.74 1.62
N VAL A 609 11.27 22.51 0.68
CA VAL A 609 10.64 23.73 0.17
C VAL A 609 9.27 23.41 -0.44
N ALA A 610 9.20 22.43 -1.34
CA ALA A 610 7.97 22.02 -2.01
C ALA A 610 6.90 21.56 -1.00
N CYS A 611 7.28 20.72 -0.04
CA CYS A 611 6.37 20.17 0.95
C CYS A 611 5.88 21.20 1.95
N PHE A 612 6.77 22.05 2.46
CA PHE A 612 6.38 23.10 3.39
C PHE A 612 5.54 24.19 2.72
N LEU A 613 5.81 24.51 1.46
CA LEU A 613 4.95 25.40 0.67
C LEU A 613 3.55 24.81 0.47
N ALA A 614 3.47 23.53 0.09
CA ALA A 614 2.20 22.82 -0.08
C ALA A 614 1.41 22.76 1.24
N ALA A 615 2.08 22.45 2.35
CA ALA A 615 1.47 22.43 3.67
C ALA A 615 0.99 23.82 4.11
N HIS A 616 1.75 24.88 3.81
CA HIS A 616 1.38 26.26 4.10
C HIS A 616 0.15 26.70 3.32
N HIS A 617 0.10 26.46 2.01
CA HIS A 617 -1.08 26.76 1.20
C HIS A 617 -2.31 25.94 1.62
N ALA A 618 -2.11 24.70 2.09
CA ALA A 618 -3.18 23.88 2.64
C ALA A 618 -3.63 24.32 4.06
N GLY A 619 -2.93 25.27 4.70
CA GLY A 619 -3.19 25.68 6.08
C GLY A 619 -2.85 24.60 7.12
N LEU A 620 -1.96 23.68 6.78
CA LEU A 620 -1.59 22.51 7.59
C LEU A 620 -0.23 22.66 8.29
N SER A 621 0.61 23.63 7.88
CA SER A 621 1.89 23.94 8.53
C SER A 621 2.40 25.34 8.17
N ASP A 622 3.25 25.92 9.01
CA ASP A 622 3.99 27.17 8.73
C ASP A 622 5.51 26.97 8.65
N ASP A 623 5.98 25.71 8.55
CA ASP A 623 7.42 25.36 8.50
C ASP A 623 8.17 25.98 7.32
N LEU A 624 7.46 26.48 6.30
CA LEU A 624 8.05 27.16 5.15
C LEU A 624 8.98 28.31 5.57
N TYR A 625 8.63 28.98 6.67
CA TYR A 625 9.36 30.11 7.20
C TYR A 625 10.21 29.77 8.42
N ASP A 626 10.54 28.49 8.63
CA ASP A 626 11.46 28.09 9.70
C ASP A 626 12.84 28.77 9.48
N PRO A 627 13.44 29.41 10.51
CA PRO A 627 14.75 30.04 10.38
C PRO A 627 15.88 29.10 9.91
N LYS A 628 15.77 27.78 10.12
CA LYS A 628 16.72 26.79 9.57
C LYS A 628 16.63 26.68 8.05
N MET A 629 15.45 26.80 7.44
CA MET A 629 15.32 26.82 5.98
C MET A 629 16.18 27.93 5.39
N LYS A 630 16.08 29.14 5.97
CA LYS A 630 16.93 30.28 5.61
C LYS A 630 18.42 29.99 5.78
N ARG A 631 18.82 29.40 6.93
CA ARG A 631 20.23 29.08 7.21
C ARG A 631 20.82 28.08 6.21
N VAL A 632 20.07 27.05 5.84
CA VAL A 632 20.49 26.06 4.82
C VAL A 632 20.67 26.74 3.47
N MET A 633 19.76 27.63 3.07
CA MET A 633 19.90 28.39 1.82
C MET A 633 21.11 29.35 1.85
N ASP A 634 21.33 30.04 2.97
CA ASP A 634 22.53 30.87 3.17
C ASP A 634 23.82 30.02 3.08
N TRP A 635 23.81 28.78 3.57
CA TRP A 635 24.91 27.84 3.41
C TRP A 635 25.16 27.47 1.95
N PHE A 636 24.12 27.11 1.19
CA PHE A 636 24.23 26.87 -0.26
C PHE A 636 24.81 28.08 -1.00
N GLY A 637 24.39 29.30 -0.64
CA GLY A 637 24.95 30.52 -1.19
C GLY A 637 26.44 30.71 -0.90
N LYS A 638 26.90 30.35 0.31
CA LYS A 638 28.31 30.44 0.73
C LYS A 638 29.21 29.41 0.03
N ILE A 639 28.70 28.21 -0.24
CA ILE A 639 29.49 27.15 -0.87
C ILE A 639 29.43 27.21 -2.41
N SER A 640 28.46 27.93 -2.97
CA SER A 640 28.33 28.12 -4.41
C SER A 640 29.57 28.78 -5.00
N THR A 641 30.04 28.27 -6.13
CA THR A 641 31.21 28.84 -6.80
C THR A 641 30.94 30.26 -7.30
N PRO A 642 32.00 31.09 -7.50
CA PRO A 642 31.90 32.27 -8.34
C PRO A 642 31.44 31.90 -9.77
N PRO A 643 30.92 32.85 -10.56
CA PRO A 643 30.60 32.63 -11.97
C PRO A 643 31.77 31.98 -12.70
N ASN A 644 31.56 30.78 -13.25
CA ASN A 644 32.63 29.99 -13.85
C ASN A 644 32.57 30.08 -15.38
N SER A 645 33.56 30.74 -15.98
CA SER A 645 33.63 30.96 -17.43
C SER A 645 33.67 29.67 -18.25
N ARG A 646 34.14 28.56 -17.67
CA ARG A 646 34.17 27.24 -18.32
C ARG A 646 32.77 26.64 -18.53
N VAL A 647 31.77 27.14 -17.81
CA VAL A 647 30.37 26.70 -17.87
C VAL A 647 29.43 27.87 -18.20
N ALA A 648 29.86 28.71 -19.15
CA ALA A 648 29.12 29.87 -19.63
C ALA A 648 28.74 30.87 -18.51
N GLY A 649 29.63 31.04 -17.52
CA GLY A 649 29.43 31.96 -16.40
C GLY A 649 28.45 31.46 -15.34
N ARG A 650 27.96 30.22 -15.44
CA ARG A 650 27.10 29.63 -14.41
C ARG A 650 27.87 29.40 -13.12
N ARG A 651 27.18 29.61 -12.01
CA ARG A 651 27.61 29.13 -10.69
C ARG A 651 27.20 27.68 -10.54
N HIS A 652 27.91 26.93 -9.72
CA HIS A 652 27.60 25.54 -9.42
C HIS A 652 27.98 25.21 -7.99
N LEU A 653 27.43 24.13 -7.46
CA LEU A 653 27.85 23.58 -6.17
C LEU A 653 29.27 22.97 -6.29
N PRO A 654 30.04 22.92 -5.20
CA PRO A 654 31.37 22.32 -5.23
C PRO A 654 31.25 20.81 -5.42
N PRO A 655 32.03 20.18 -6.34
CA PRO A 655 31.95 18.75 -6.63
C PRO A 655 32.66 17.93 -5.54
N ILE A 656 32.13 17.97 -4.32
CA ILE A 656 32.63 17.26 -3.15
C ILE A 656 31.72 16.06 -2.88
N GLY A 657 32.32 14.86 -2.79
CA GLY A 657 31.56 13.62 -2.67
C GLY A 657 30.85 13.26 -3.97
N ASN A 658 29.64 12.71 -3.86
CA ASN A 658 28.80 12.38 -5.01
C ASN A 658 28.01 13.64 -5.45
N THR A 659 28.69 14.60 -6.09
CA THR A 659 28.10 15.85 -6.59
C THR A 659 28.68 16.21 -7.94
N ASP A 660 27.80 16.48 -8.91
CA ASP A 660 28.22 16.81 -10.27
C ASP A 660 28.40 18.32 -10.49
N MET A 661 29.35 18.69 -11.34
CA MET A 661 29.70 20.09 -11.62
C MET A 661 28.63 20.85 -12.42
N TYR A 662 27.75 20.15 -13.14
CA TYR A 662 26.85 20.73 -14.15
C TYR A 662 25.39 20.82 -13.70
N GLU A 663 25.14 20.76 -12.40
CA GLU A 663 23.79 20.78 -11.85
C GLU A 663 23.30 22.23 -11.66
N PRO A 664 22.28 22.67 -12.42
CA PRO A 664 21.62 23.93 -12.17
C PRO A 664 20.67 23.82 -10.97
N THR A 665 20.40 24.95 -10.33
CA THR A 665 19.44 25.09 -9.24
C THR A 665 18.66 26.39 -9.47
N SER A 666 17.35 26.35 -9.23
CA SER A 666 16.45 27.53 -9.27
C SER A 666 16.02 27.99 -7.88
N GLU A 667 16.44 27.26 -6.85
CA GLU A 667 16.02 27.36 -5.46
C GLU A 667 16.36 28.73 -4.86
N PHE A 668 17.46 29.36 -5.28
CA PHE A 668 17.79 30.74 -4.87
C PHE A 668 16.67 31.73 -5.26
N GLY A 669 16.28 31.74 -6.53
CA GLY A 669 15.20 32.60 -7.02
C GLY A 669 13.84 32.26 -6.42
N LEU A 670 13.56 30.96 -6.21
CA LEU A 670 12.34 30.50 -5.55
C LEU A 670 12.28 31.00 -4.10
N MET A 671 13.35 30.83 -3.32
CA MET A 671 13.44 31.29 -1.94
C MET A 671 13.35 32.82 -1.86
N ALA A 672 13.96 33.55 -2.80
CA ALA A 672 13.81 35.00 -2.92
C ALA A 672 12.33 35.38 -3.09
N TYR A 673 11.61 34.69 -3.98
CA TYR A 673 10.19 34.94 -4.19
C TYR A 673 9.37 34.65 -2.94
N LEU A 674 9.57 33.49 -2.31
CA LEU A 674 8.78 33.04 -1.16
C LEU A 674 8.98 33.94 0.06
N TRP A 675 10.20 34.45 0.28
CA TRP A 675 10.53 35.28 1.44
C TRP A 675 10.37 36.78 1.23
N ARG A 676 10.06 37.25 0.01
CA ARG A 676 10.02 38.68 -0.35
C ARG A 676 9.21 39.57 0.60
N ASP A 677 8.12 39.04 1.17
CA ASP A 677 7.20 39.78 2.04
C ASP A 677 7.55 39.60 3.53
N LYS A 678 8.28 38.54 3.89
CA LYS A 678 8.65 38.20 5.28
C LYS A 678 10.04 38.67 5.67
N ASP A 679 11.00 38.58 4.75
CA ASP A 679 12.39 39.03 4.93
C ASP A 679 12.93 39.57 3.59
N PRO A 680 12.63 40.84 3.27
CA PRO A 680 13.07 41.45 2.01
C PRO A 680 14.59 41.50 1.86
N GLU A 681 15.34 41.57 2.97
CA GLU A 681 16.80 41.61 2.94
C GLU A 681 17.35 40.25 2.50
N PHE A 682 16.87 39.17 3.11
CA PHE A 682 17.22 37.81 2.67
C PHE A 682 16.81 37.57 1.22
N ALA A 683 15.59 37.95 0.84
CA ALA A 683 15.11 37.79 -0.52
C ALA A 683 16.01 38.49 -1.56
N ALA A 684 16.43 39.73 -1.28
CA ALA A 684 17.34 40.47 -2.14
C ALA A 684 18.71 39.76 -2.31
N ARG A 685 19.23 39.12 -1.25
CA ARG A 685 20.48 38.35 -1.32
C ARG A 685 20.38 37.07 -2.15
N MET A 686 19.18 36.51 -2.30
CA MET A 686 18.93 35.26 -3.03
C MET A 686 18.54 35.47 -4.50
N GLN A 687 18.40 36.71 -4.98
CA GLN A 687 17.83 37.03 -6.30
C GLN A 687 18.79 36.88 -7.50
N TRP A 688 20.02 36.37 -7.31
CA TRP A 688 21.06 36.38 -8.34
C TRP A 688 21.01 35.20 -9.33
#